data_AF-A0A2M8WPY3-F1
#
_entry.id   AF-A0A2M8WPY3-F1
#
_cell.length_a   1.000
_cell.length_b   1.000
_cell.length_c   1.000
_cell.angle_alpha   90.00
_cell.angle_beta   90.00
_cell.angle_gamma   90.00
#
_symmetry.space_group_name_H-M   'P 1'
#
loop_
_entity.id
_entity.type
_entity.pdbx_description
1 polymer ?
#
loop_
_entity_poly.entity_id
_entity_poly.type
_entity_poly.pdbx_seq_one_letter_code
_entity_poly.pdbx_strand_id
1 'polypeptide(L)'
;MHLLAATPGAISDGTEPVDLGQTPADVVIISAADTELAALSDARAEMSDPPTLRLANMMHLTHPMSVDLHLDDCATKSRLVIARILGGAGYWKYGLTQYAARLREANIPFAALPGDDKPDPELRELSTVSGEDYDTLWSYLVEGGPENSTNLLAYAKTMLGGGEKPSAPAPLLRAGVYWPGAGIADLTAAQSGWTKGAPIVPIIFYRALVQGGGLNPINRLTRSLSRAGLNPLPIFVASLKDPVSTATLQQLFAEAPPDVILNCTAFAVGSPHDGDDSPQNPLLNNDAPIFQVILSGAVEAAWAEGLHGLTARDIAMNVALPEVDGRILSRAVSFKGEAFFDDATECPIATYQARGDRIDFVTQLTKNWATLRRTLAEAKKTALILANYPNKDGRLANGVGLDTPAATVHVLNLLKAEGHDVTPPTDSAALMAQIMAGPTNWLTDRADKEGGEFLPLDLYTQYFEALPWDIKEQITTRWGTPEKDPFLRPIKLPPEAPTDTTITGFALSIHRFGNAVVGLQPARGYNIDPTDTYHSPDLVPPHNYLAFYFWLRHHWGADAIVHMGKHGNLEWLPGKAVALSETCWPEAVFGPTPHIYPFIVNDPGEGTQAKRRTSAVIIDHLTPPLTRAESYGPLRDLEALVDEYYEAAGVDPRRIDHLRREILSLSEVTGLAKDAGFTGDQDGDLGKLDAYLCELKEAQIRDGLHVFGQSPTGQQERDLAIALARVPRSDGKAGDASLLRALASDLHLTIDPLDCDMTGTPPEKPDMLADGTTWRTNGDTIEKLERISQQLLDSEKRPPGPMSAAVLTEIQTNILSTVQACGAAEGKALLTALSGRFVPPGPSGAPTRGRMDVLPTGRNFYSVDSRAVPTPTAWALGWKSANLLIEKHLQDHGDWPRSMLVTAWGTANMRTGGDDIAQALALMGVKPTWDSANRRVTGFDVLPQSVLGRPRIDVTLRISGFFRDAFPQLIALVDSAARAVQDMDEPADINPAAARHKAGEDQTRVFGSKPGSYGAGLQALIDERIWADKSDFAEAYLEWGSYAYGKGAEGRKARKAFEARLSQAEAVVQNQDNREHDILDSDDYYQFEGGAAAAISNLQGQNRPIYHNDHSRPERPVIRTLDDEIGRVVRSRVVNPKWIDGVKRHGYKGAFEIAATVDYLFAFAATTGAVRNHHFDLVEEAFIKDDATRDFIADANAPALKEIAQRLQEAIDRDLWQPKSNSARARIAGLLT
;
A
#
# COMPACT_ATOMS: atom_id res chain seq x y z
N MET A 1 -9.27 42.98 -7.38
CA MET A 1 -9.79 41.66 -7.76
C MET A 1 -9.49 41.51 -9.24
N HIS A 2 -8.56 40.62 -9.61
CA HIS A 2 -8.16 40.43 -11.01
C HIS A 2 -9.12 39.43 -11.65
N LEU A 3 -9.76 39.80 -12.76
CA LEU A 3 -10.49 38.85 -13.60
C LEU A 3 -9.47 37.92 -14.25
N LEU A 4 -9.65 36.62 -14.07
CA LEU A 4 -8.78 35.63 -14.68
C LEU A 4 -9.26 35.33 -16.10
N ALA A 5 -8.32 35.16 -17.03
CA ALA A 5 -8.62 34.61 -18.33
C ALA A 5 -9.02 33.13 -18.17
N ALA A 6 -10.01 32.67 -18.93
CA ALA A 6 -10.40 31.26 -18.95
C ALA A 6 -9.18 30.39 -19.30
N THR A 7 -8.81 29.47 -18.41
CA THR A 7 -7.69 28.53 -18.64
C THR A 7 -8.26 27.19 -19.12
N PRO A 8 -7.99 26.76 -20.36
CA PRO A 8 -8.66 25.60 -20.94
C PRO A 8 -8.29 24.27 -20.30
N GLY A 9 -9.26 23.37 -20.16
CA GLY A 9 -9.06 22.04 -19.57
C GLY A 9 -8.85 22.04 -18.04
N ALA A 10 -8.77 23.21 -17.40
CA ALA A 10 -8.74 23.34 -15.94
C ALA A 10 -10.14 23.14 -15.36
N ILE A 11 -10.26 22.30 -14.33
CA ILE A 11 -11.50 22.15 -13.56
C ILE A 11 -11.44 23.19 -12.43
N SER A 12 -12.15 24.30 -12.59
CA SER A 12 -12.34 25.29 -11.52
C SER A 12 -13.38 24.82 -10.51
N ASP A 13 -13.17 25.12 -9.22
CA ASP A 13 -14.18 24.92 -8.17
C ASP A 13 -15.28 26.00 -8.19
N GLY A 14 -15.20 26.94 -9.14
CA GLY A 14 -16.19 28.00 -9.35
C GLY A 14 -16.08 29.16 -8.38
N THR A 15 -15.00 29.24 -7.59
CA THR A 15 -14.81 30.29 -6.58
C THR A 15 -14.32 31.62 -7.16
N GLU A 16 -13.69 31.61 -8.34
CA GLU A 16 -13.12 32.81 -8.98
C GLU A 16 -13.89 33.19 -10.26
N PRO A 17 -14.11 34.50 -10.51
CA PRO A 17 -14.80 34.97 -11.71
C PRO A 17 -13.89 34.88 -12.95
N VAL A 18 -14.42 34.26 -14.00
CA VAL A 18 -13.83 34.13 -15.33
C VAL A 18 -14.58 35.01 -16.33
N ASP A 19 -13.85 35.74 -17.18
CA ASP A 19 -14.40 36.37 -18.38
C ASP A 19 -14.10 35.50 -19.61
N LEU A 20 -15.13 35.17 -20.38
CA LEU A 20 -15.00 34.34 -21.59
C LEU A 20 -14.57 35.16 -22.82
N GLY A 21 -14.76 36.49 -22.81
CA GLY A 21 -14.42 37.35 -23.95
C GLY A 21 -15.19 37.06 -25.24
N GLN A 22 -16.32 36.34 -25.16
CA GLN A 22 -17.10 35.93 -26.33
C GLN A 22 -17.98 37.06 -26.86
N THR A 23 -18.07 37.16 -28.18
CA THR A 23 -18.94 38.10 -28.91
C THR A 23 -20.24 37.42 -29.33
N PRO A 24 -21.32 38.18 -29.62
CA PRO A 24 -22.61 37.60 -30.02
C PRO A 24 -22.56 36.75 -31.30
N ALA A 25 -23.42 35.73 -31.40
CA ALA A 25 -23.52 34.84 -32.56
C ALA A 25 -24.96 34.39 -32.87
N ASP A 26 -25.15 33.66 -33.97
CA ASP A 26 -26.43 33.04 -34.33
C ASP A 26 -26.85 32.02 -33.26
N VAL A 27 -25.93 31.14 -32.86
CA VAL A 27 -26.19 30.09 -31.86
C VAL A 27 -25.13 30.12 -30.76
N VAL A 28 -25.56 30.09 -29.51
CA VAL A 28 -24.69 29.87 -28.34
C VAL A 28 -25.03 28.51 -27.75
N ILE A 29 -24.04 27.63 -27.59
CA ILE A 29 -24.20 26.34 -26.92
C ILE A 29 -23.33 26.29 -25.68
N ILE A 30 -23.95 26.02 -24.53
CA ILE A 30 -23.31 25.90 -23.24
C ILE A 30 -23.36 24.43 -22.82
N SER A 31 -22.22 23.83 -22.52
CA SER A 31 -22.15 22.44 -22.02
C SER A 31 -21.07 22.30 -20.96
N ALA A 32 -21.26 21.39 -20.01
CA ALA A 32 -20.22 20.99 -19.07
C ALA A 32 -19.21 19.99 -19.67
N ALA A 33 -19.51 19.41 -20.84
CA ALA A 33 -18.71 18.36 -21.45
C ALA A 33 -17.84 18.92 -22.59
N ASP A 34 -16.53 19.05 -22.36
CA ASP A 34 -15.57 19.51 -23.39
C ASP A 34 -15.58 18.64 -24.65
N THR A 35 -15.92 17.36 -24.51
CA THR A 35 -16.08 16.44 -25.64
C THR A 35 -17.24 16.81 -26.56
N GLU A 36 -18.31 17.40 -26.03
CA GLU A 36 -19.41 17.91 -26.85
C GLU A 36 -19.01 19.20 -27.55
N LEU A 37 -18.30 20.09 -26.84
CA LEU A 37 -17.79 21.33 -27.42
C LEU A 37 -16.81 21.02 -28.57
N ALA A 38 -15.91 20.07 -28.38
CA ALA A 38 -15.02 19.57 -29.43
C ALA A 38 -15.81 19.03 -30.64
N ALA A 39 -16.79 18.16 -30.41
CA ALA A 39 -17.59 17.59 -31.49
C ALA A 39 -18.42 18.63 -32.27
N LEU A 40 -18.90 19.68 -31.60
CA LEU A 40 -19.64 20.77 -32.24
C LEU A 40 -18.72 21.74 -33.00
N SER A 41 -17.50 21.97 -32.51
CA SER A 41 -16.46 22.72 -33.22
C SER A 41 -16.05 21.99 -34.51
N ASP A 42 -15.78 20.70 -34.43
CA ASP A 42 -15.45 19.86 -35.60
C ASP A 42 -16.60 19.82 -36.60
N ALA A 43 -17.83 19.55 -36.14
CA ALA A 43 -19.01 19.52 -37.02
C ALA A 43 -19.22 20.86 -37.74
N ARG A 44 -19.02 21.98 -37.05
CA ARG A 44 -19.08 23.31 -37.66
C ARG A 44 -18.01 23.49 -38.75
N ALA A 45 -16.79 23.06 -38.50
CA ALA A 45 -15.69 23.19 -39.45
C ALA A 45 -15.92 22.37 -40.73
N GLU A 46 -16.65 21.26 -40.64
CA GLU A 46 -17.00 20.40 -41.78
C GLU A 46 -18.21 20.91 -42.59
N MET A 47 -19.03 21.81 -42.03
CA MET A 47 -20.17 22.39 -42.74
C MET A 47 -19.71 23.37 -43.83
N SER A 48 -20.32 23.28 -45.02
CA SER A 48 -20.08 24.23 -46.11
C SER A 48 -20.67 25.63 -45.84
N ASP A 49 -21.71 25.71 -45.00
CA ASP A 49 -22.43 26.95 -44.65
C ASP A 49 -22.90 26.89 -43.18
N PRO A 50 -21.98 27.01 -42.21
CA PRO A 50 -22.29 26.93 -40.78
C PRO A 50 -22.94 28.22 -40.22
N PRO A 51 -23.78 28.14 -39.18
CA PRO A 51 -24.15 29.33 -38.40
C PRO A 51 -22.93 29.91 -37.68
N THR A 52 -22.95 31.20 -37.37
CA THR A 52 -22.00 31.73 -36.37
C THR A 52 -22.31 31.08 -35.02
N LEU A 53 -21.29 30.55 -34.34
CA LEU A 53 -21.45 29.69 -33.18
C LEU A 53 -20.58 30.21 -32.03
N ARG A 54 -21.10 30.17 -30.80
CA ARG A 54 -20.29 30.27 -29.58
C ARG A 54 -20.45 29.01 -28.76
N LEU A 55 -19.33 28.47 -28.32
CA LEU A 55 -19.28 27.29 -27.46
C LEU A 55 -18.73 27.72 -26.11
N ALA A 56 -19.45 27.45 -25.02
CA ALA A 56 -19.02 27.84 -23.69
C ALA A 56 -19.04 26.64 -22.74
N ASN A 57 -17.95 26.48 -21.99
CA ASN A 57 -17.92 25.51 -20.90
C ASN A 57 -18.71 26.05 -19.70
N MET A 58 -19.74 25.32 -19.28
CA MET A 58 -20.59 25.67 -18.14
C MET A 58 -19.79 25.90 -16.84
N MET A 59 -18.66 25.20 -16.68
CA MET A 59 -17.79 25.32 -15.50
C MET A 59 -17.13 26.69 -15.36
N HIS A 60 -16.98 27.44 -16.46
CA HIS A 60 -16.49 28.83 -16.44
C HIS A 60 -17.62 29.84 -16.17
N LEU A 61 -18.87 29.37 -16.15
CA LEU A 61 -20.07 30.17 -15.89
C LEU A 61 -20.71 29.79 -14.55
N THR A 62 -19.95 29.27 -13.58
CA THR A 62 -20.48 28.95 -12.24
C THR A 62 -20.56 30.18 -11.34
N HIS A 63 -19.57 31.07 -11.41
CA HIS A 63 -19.55 32.29 -10.60
C HIS A 63 -20.58 33.32 -11.11
N PRO A 64 -21.38 33.96 -10.24
CA PRO A 64 -22.43 34.91 -10.65
C PRO A 64 -21.95 36.02 -11.59
N MET A 65 -20.80 36.62 -11.31
CA MET A 65 -20.21 37.65 -12.17
C MET A 65 -19.89 37.16 -13.59
N SER A 66 -19.44 35.91 -13.76
CA SER A 66 -19.16 35.33 -15.08
C SER A 66 -20.42 35.09 -15.88
N VAL A 67 -21.50 34.66 -15.21
CA VAL A 67 -22.84 34.53 -15.78
C VAL A 67 -23.34 35.87 -16.30
N ASP A 68 -23.29 36.91 -15.47
CA ASP A 68 -23.81 38.23 -15.79
C ASP A 68 -23.02 38.88 -16.94
N LEU A 69 -21.69 38.81 -16.90
CA LEU A 69 -20.83 39.32 -17.98
C LEU A 69 -21.14 38.64 -19.31
N HIS A 70 -21.20 37.30 -19.35
CA HIS A 70 -21.48 36.59 -20.59
C HIS A 70 -22.90 36.86 -21.12
N LEU A 71 -23.89 37.04 -20.23
CA LEU A 71 -25.25 37.45 -20.61
C LEU A 71 -25.26 38.82 -21.28
N ASP A 72 -24.62 39.81 -20.66
CA ASP A 72 -24.64 41.20 -21.13
C ASP A 72 -23.81 41.38 -22.41
N ASP A 73 -22.67 40.69 -22.53
CA ASP A 73 -21.75 40.87 -23.67
C ASP A 73 -22.07 39.97 -24.87
N CYS A 74 -22.60 38.77 -24.64
CA CYS A 74 -22.80 37.75 -25.69
C CYS A 74 -24.24 37.24 -25.80
N ALA A 75 -24.74 36.55 -24.76
CA ALA A 75 -25.91 35.67 -24.91
C ALA A 75 -27.23 36.43 -25.16
N THR A 76 -27.46 37.59 -24.52
CA THR A 76 -28.68 38.40 -24.75
C THR A 76 -28.71 39.10 -26.11
N LYS A 77 -27.58 39.16 -26.80
CA LYS A 77 -27.41 39.75 -28.13
C LYS A 77 -27.32 38.70 -29.25
N SER A 78 -27.37 37.42 -28.89
CA SER A 78 -27.32 36.27 -29.80
C SER A 78 -28.73 35.85 -30.22
N ARG A 79 -28.89 34.92 -31.19
CA ARG A 79 -30.22 34.58 -31.75
C ARG A 79 -30.85 33.30 -31.20
N LEU A 80 -30.08 32.38 -30.65
CA LEU A 80 -30.54 31.15 -29.99
C LEU A 80 -29.51 30.73 -28.95
N VAL A 81 -29.97 30.32 -27.76
CA VAL A 81 -29.10 29.78 -26.70
C VAL A 81 -29.56 28.38 -26.31
N ILE A 82 -28.65 27.42 -26.33
CA ILE A 82 -28.88 26.04 -25.91
C ILE A 82 -27.94 25.74 -24.76
N ALA A 83 -28.46 25.43 -23.57
CA ALA A 83 -27.65 25.05 -22.41
C ALA A 83 -27.95 23.60 -22.02
N ARG A 84 -26.94 22.73 -22.08
CA ARG A 84 -27.03 21.35 -21.62
C ARG A 84 -26.50 21.24 -20.19
N ILE A 85 -27.38 20.93 -19.24
CA ILE A 85 -27.11 21.09 -17.80
C ILE A 85 -27.05 19.72 -17.12
N LEU A 86 -25.85 19.30 -16.73
CA LEU A 86 -25.62 18.07 -15.98
C LEU A 86 -26.03 18.26 -14.51
N GLY A 87 -26.85 17.35 -13.97
CA GLY A 87 -27.32 17.40 -12.58
C GLY A 87 -28.55 18.29 -12.34
N GLY A 88 -29.17 18.81 -13.41
CA GLY A 88 -30.40 19.61 -13.34
C GLY A 88 -30.22 21.00 -12.75
N ALA A 89 -31.33 21.66 -12.40
CA ALA A 89 -31.33 23.04 -11.93
C ALA A 89 -30.47 23.30 -10.67
N GLY A 90 -30.28 22.28 -9.82
CA GLY A 90 -29.48 22.39 -8.61
C GLY A 90 -28.00 22.70 -8.86
N TYR A 91 -27.43 22.23 -9.98
CA TYR A 91 -26.01 22.35 -10.29
C TYR A 91 -25.62 23.68 -10.93
N TRP A 92 -26.55 24.37 -11.59
CA TRP A 92 -26.31 25.67 -12.22
C TRP A 92 -27.39 26.69 -11.89
N LYS A 93 -27.83 26.71 -10.63
CA LYS A 93 -29.04 27.42 -10.18
C LYS A 93 -29.06 28.90 -10.55
N TYR A 94 -27.97 29.63 -10.23
CA TYR A 94 -27.87 31.06 -10.54
C TYR A 94 -27.87 31.30 -12.05
N GLY A 95 -26.99 30.59 -12.78
CA GLY A 95 -26.90 30.69 -14.24
C GLY A 95 -28.21 30.37 -14.93
N LEU A 96 -28.83 29.22 -14.65
CA LEU A 96 -30.11 28.82 -15.22
C LEU A 96 -31.21 29.87 -14.97
N THR A 97 -31.31 30.40 -13.75
CA THR A 97 -32.33 31.41 -13.41
C THR A 97 -32.10 32.70 -14.19
N GLN A 98 -30.86 33.20 -14.25
CA GLN A 98 -30.54 34.44 -14.96
C GLN A 98 -30.67 34.29 -16.48
N TYR A 99 -30.18 33.19 -17.06
CA TYR A 99 -30.33 32.93 -18.49
C TYR A 99 -31.80 32.83 -18.89
N ALA A 100 -32.62 32.07 -18.16
CA ALA A 100 -34.04 31.94 -18.46
C ALA A 100 -34.78 33.29 -18.37
N ALA A 101 -34.47 34.12 -17.37
CA ALA A 101 -35.11 35.43 -17.19
C ALA A 101 -34.66 36.45 -18.24
N ARG A 102 -33.35 36.62 -18.42
CA ARG A 102 -32.75 37.67 -19.25
C ARG A 102 -32.92 37.39 -20.75
N LEU A 103 -32.83 36.13 -21.18
CA LEU A 103 -33.09 35.78 -22.58
C LEU A 103 -34.58 35.92 -22.93
N ARG A 104 -35.48 35.61 -22.00
CA ARG A 104 -36.92 35.85 -22.18
C ARG A 104 -37.24 37.35 -22.30
N GLU A 105 -36.61 38.20 -21.48
CA GLU A 105 -36.72 39.66 -21.58
C GLU A 105 -36.18 40.19 -22.92
N ALA A 106 -35.06 39.65 -23.39
CA ALA A 106 -34.44 39.99 -24.68
C ALA A 106 -35.13 39.34 -25.90
N ASN A 107 -36.18 38.53 -25.69
CA ASN A 107 -36.88 37.76 -26.72
C ASN A 107 -35.97 36.81 -27.53
N ILE A 108 -34.99 36.21 -26.87
CA ILE A 108 -34.08 35.21 -27.43
C ILE A 108 -34.56 33.80 -27.04
N PRO A 109 -34.78 32.88 -28.00
CA PRO A 109 -35.11 31.49 -27.71
C PRO A 109 -34.02 30.80 -26.87
N PHE A 110 -34.45 30.10 -25.83
CA PHE A 110 -33.60 29.40 -24.88
C PHE A 110 -34.07 27.96 -24.68
N ALA A 111 -33.15 27.00 -24.81
CA ALA A 111 -33.37 25.59 -24.53
C ALA A 111 -32.44 25.14 -23.40
N ALA A 112 -32.99 24.89 -22.21
CA ALA A 112 -32.29 24.26 -21.10
C ALA A 112 -32.52 22.75 -21.15
N LEU A 113 -31.53 22.01 -21.64
CA LEU A 113 -31.62 20.57 -21.91
C LEU A 113 -30.99 19.76 -20.78
N PRO A 114 -31.51 18.57 -20.44
CA PRO A 114 -30.87 17.67 -19.49
C PRO A 114 -29.51 17.18 -20.00
N GLY A 115 -28.57 17.02 -19.07
CA GLY A 115 -27.27 16.43 -19.34
C GLY A 115 -27.28 14.92 -19.59
N ASP A 116 -28.35 14.22 -19.22
CA ASP A 116 -28.52 12.77 -19.40
C ASP A 116 -29.69 12.43 -20.36
N ASP A 117 -30.05 11.15 -20.46
CA ASP A 117 -31.16 10.63 -21.27
C ASP A 117 -32.50 10.63 -20.53
N LYS A 118 -32.58 11.32 -19.38
CA LYS A 118 -33.81 11.43 -18.57
C LYS A 118 -34.45 12.80 -18.72
N PRO A 119 -35.79 12.88 -18.82
CA PRO A 119 -36.45 14.16 -18.93
C PRO A 119 -36.35 14.93 -17.60
N ASP A 120 -36.13 16.23 -17.69
CA ASP A 120 -36.13 17.15 -16.54
C ASP A 120 -37.27 18.18 -16.69
N PRO A 121 -38.36 18.06 -15.91
CA PRO A 121 -39.49 18.98 -15.99
C PRO A 121 -39.14 20.43 -15.66
N GLU A 122 -38.19 20.66 -14.74
CA GLU A 122 -37.82 22.01 -14.29
C GLU A 122 -37.04 22.74 -15.38
N LEU A 123 -36.09 22.06 -16.03
CA LEU A 123 -35.37 22.62 -17.17
C LEU A 123 -36.31 22.89 -18.37
N ARG A 124 -37.27 22.01 -18.60
CA ARG A 124 -38.27 22.15 -19.67
C ARG A 124 -39.19 23.36 -19.44
N GLU A 125 -39.63 23.60 -18.21
CA GLU A 125 -40.47 24.75 -17.84
C GLU A 125 -39.75 26.10 -18.04
N LEU A 126 -38.44 26.13 -17.80
CA LEU A 126 -37.63 27.34 -17.95
C LEU A 126 -37.21 27.63 -19.40
N SER A 127 -37.40 26.68 -20.31
CA SER A 127 -37.11 26.83 -21.74
C SER A 127 -38.19 27.64 -22.46
N THR A 128 -37.81 28.39 -23.50
CA THR A 128 -38.72 29.24 -24.29
C THR A 128 -38.93 28.75 -25.73
N VAL A 129 -38.28 27.64 -26.11
CA VAL A 129 -38.49 26.96 -27.40
C VAL A 129 -39.75 26.08 -27.40
N SER A 130 -40.20 25.63 -28.58
CA SER A 130 -41.31 24.70 -28.70
C SER A 130 -40.97 23.32 -28.12
N GLY A 131 -41.99 22.53 -27.72
CA GLY A 131 -41.77 21.18 -27.22
C GLY A 131 -41.10 20.25 -28.24
N GLU A 132 -41.44 20.39 -29.52
CA GLU A 132 -40.83 19.62 -30.62
C GLU A 132 -39.35 19.96 -30.80
N ASP A 133 -39.00 21.26 -30.76
CA ASP A 133 -37.61 21.71 -30.88
C ASP A 133 -36.78 21.29 -29.66
N TYR A 134 -37.37 21.38 -28.46
CA TYR A 134 -36.75 20.92 -27.22
C TYR A 134 -36.37 19.44 -27.30
N ASP A 135 -37.34 18.59 -27.64
CA ASP A 135 -37.14 17.14 -27.69
C ASP A 135 -36.15 16.74 -28.81
N THR A 136 -36.16 17.45 -29.94
CA THR A 136 -35.24 17.19 -31.07
C THR A 136 -33.80 17.60 -30.75
N LEU A 137 -33.59 18.81 -30.23
CA LEU A 137 -32.25 19.28 -29.82
C LEU A 137 -31.66 18.39 -28.73
N TRP A 138 -32.49 17.99 -27.75
CA TRP A 138 -32.08 17.07 -26.70
C TRP A 138 -31.67 15.71 -27.27
N SER A 139 -32.45 15.16 -28.18
CA SER A 139 -32.19 13.84 -28.79
C SER A 139 -30.87 13.81 -29.59
N TYR A 140 -30.53 14.87 -30.35
CA TYR A 140 -29.23 14.93 -31.03
C TYR A 140 -28.05 14.89 -30.05
N LEU A 141 -28.16 15.58 -28.91
CA LEU A 141 -27.12 15.61 -27.87
C LEU A 141 -27.08 14.30 -27.06
N VAL A 142 -28.21 13.63 -26.85
CA VAL A 142 -28.29 12.31 -26.20
C VAL A 142 -27.63 11.24 -27.05
N GLU A 143 -27.95 11.19 -28.34
CA GLU A 143 -27.34 10.21 -29.24
C GLU A 143 -25.87 10.55 -29.54
N GLY A 144 -25.57 11.82 -29.80
CA GLY A 144 -24.22 12.34 -30.02
C GLY A 144 -23.54 11.77 -31.27
N GLY A 145 -22.26 12.10 -31.47
CA GLY A 145 -21.48 11.67 -32.63
C GLY A 145 -21.47 12.67 -33.80
N PRO A 146 -20.55 12.54 -34.76
CA PRO A 146 -20.26 13.58 -35.76
C PRO A 146 -21.45 13.98 -36.64
N GLU A 147 -22.22 13.00 -37.13
CA GLU A 147 -23.39 13.24 -37.97
C GLU A 147 -24.51 13.96 -37.18
N ASN A 148 -24.77 13.52 -35.95
CA ASN A 148 -25.76 14.16 -35.08
C ASN A 148 -25.33 15.57 -34.66
N SER A 149 -24.04 15.83 -34.42
CA SER A 149 -23.52 17.18 -34.15
C SER A 149 -23.72 18.10 -35.36
N THR A 150 -23.47 17.61 -36.57
CA THR A 150 -23.72 18.37 -37.81
C THR A 150 -25.21 18.65 -38.00
N ASN A 151 -26.05 17.64 -37.81
CA ASN A 151 -27.50 17.76 -37.92
C ASN A 151 -28.09 18.66 -36.82
N LEU A 152 -27.53 18.69 -35.61
CA LEU A 152 -27.91 19.64 -34.57
C LEU A 152 -27.67 21.08 -35.00
N LEU A 153 -26.49 21.39 -35.55
CA LEU A 153 -26.18 22.74 -36.02
C LEU A 153 -27.05 23.13 -37.21
N ALA A 154 -27.33 22.20 -38.12
CA ALA A 154 -28.28 22.41 -39.22
C ALA A 154 -29.72 22.62 -38.72
N TYR A 155 -30.14 21.91 -37.68
CA TYR A 155 -31.46 22.05 -37.06
C TYR A 155 -31.58 23.41 -36.37
N ALA A 156 -30.58 23.81 -35.59
CA ALA A 156 -30.50 25.13 -34.96
C ALA A 156 -30.57 26.25 -36.00
N LYS A 157 -29.87 26.11 -37.14
CA LYS A 157 -29.97 27.04 -38.27
C LYS A 157 -31.38 27.09 -38.87
N THR A 158 -32.05 25.95 -38.99
CA THR A 158 -33.45 25.86 -39.46
C THR A 158 -34.41 26.56 -38.49
N MET A 159 -34.19 26.45 -37.17
CA MET A 159 -34.97 27.19 -36.17
C MET A 159 -34.81 28.71 -36.32
N LEU A 160 -33.63 29.19 -36.73
CA LEU A 160 -33.33 30.61 -36.87
C LEU A 160 -33.81 31.25 -38.18
N GLY A 161 -33.80 30.49 -39.30
CA GLY A 161 -34.04 31.02 -40.64
C GLY A 161 -35.14 30.34 -41.45
N GLY A 162 -35.72 29.24 -40.95
CA GLY A 162 -36.56 28.33 -41.72
C GLY A 162 -35.73 27.48 -42.71
N GLY A 163 -36.36 26.47 -43.32
CA GLY A 163 -35.69 25.55 -44.24
C GLY A 163 -36.18 24.11 -44.12
N GLU A 164 -35.55 23.19 -44.85
CA GLU A 164 -35.78 21.76 -44.71
C GLU A 164 -35.11 21.26 -43.43
N LYS A 165 -35.87 20.61 -42.54
CA LYS A 165 -35.33 20.05 -41.30
C LYS A 165 -34.35 18.91 -41.65
N PRO A 166 -33.16 18.85 -41.02
CA PRO A 166 -32.24 17.74 -41.21
C PRO A 166 -32.84 16.42 -40.73
N SER A 167 -32.22 15.31 -41.15
CA SER A 167 -32.62 13.95 -40.75
C SER A 167 -32.65 13.80 -39.24
N ALA A 168 -33.64 13.08 -38.72
CA ALA A 168 -33.80 12.83 -37.29
C ALA A 168 -32.52 12.21 -36.66
N PRO A 169 -32.28 12.42 -35.35
CA PRO A 169 -31.11 11.89 -34.64
C PRO A 169 -30.95 10.38 -34.86
N ALA A 170 -29.77 9.96 -35.30
CA ALA A 170 -29.44 8.56 -35.53
C ALA A 170 -28.89 7.93 -34.24
N PRO A 171 -29.41 6.79 -33.77
CA PRO A 171 -28.95 6.20 -32.53
C PRO A 171 -27.54 5.61 -32.67
N LEU A 172 -26.65 5.96 -31.75
CA LEU A 172 -25.31 5.39 -31.71
C LEU A 172 -25.35 4.06 -30.94
N LEU A 173 -24.75 2.99 -31.47
CA LEU A 173 -24.71 1.68 -30.83
C LEU A 173 -24.21 1.78 -29.38
N ARG A 174 -24.75 0.94 -28.48
CA ARG A 174 -24.29 0.90 -27.07
C ARG A 174 -22.90 0.30 -26.92
N ALA A 175 -22.56 -0.64 -27.79
CA ALA A 175 -21.22 -1.21 -27.92
C ALA A 175 -20.96 -1.63 -29.36
N GLY A 176 -19.68 -1.69 -29.76
CA GLY A 176 -19.31 -2.08 -31.11
C GLY A 176 -17.81 -1.95 -31.38
N VAL A 177 -17.39 -2.41 -32.56
CA VAL A 177 -16.01 -2.27 -33.03
C VAL A 177 -15.81 -0.87 -33.60
N TYR A 178 -14.65 -0.29 -33.32
CA TYR A 178 -14.21 0.97 -33.91
C TYR A 178 -12.90 0.74 -34.67
N TRP A 179 -12.78 1.34 -35.85
CA TRP A 179 -11.54 1.30 -36.61
C TRP A 179 -11.07 2.71 -37.02
N PRO A 180 -9.82 3.10 -36.72
CA PRO A 180 -9.31 4.42 -37.07
C PRO A 180 -9.42 4.71 -38.58
N GLY A 181 -10.14 5.76 -38.93
CA GLY A 181 -10.39 6.18 -40.32
C GLY A 181 -11.62 5.56 -40.99
N ALA A 182 -12.17 4.46 -40.46
CA ALA A 182 -13.44 3.88 -40.93
C ALA A 182 -14.63 4.16 -39.98
N GLY A 183 -14.37 4.56 -38.74
CA GLY A 183 -15.41 4.88 -37.76
C GLY A 183 -15.96 3.62 -37.08
N ILE A 184 -17.28 3.59 -36.85
CA ILE A 184 -17.96 2.39 -36.35
C ILE A 184 -17.88 1.31 -37.42
N ALA A 185 -17.41 0.13 -37.04
CA ALA A 185 -17.09 -0.96 -37.94
C ALA A 185 -17.55 -2.31 -37.38
N ASP A 186 -17.35 -3.37 -38.14
CA ASP A 186 -17.51 -4.76 -37.70
C ASP A 186 -16.15 -5.43 -37.45
N LEU A 187 -16.17 -6.66 -36.96
CA LEU A 187 -14.95 -7.45 -36.73
C LEU A 187 -14.18 -7.68 -38.05
N THR A 188 -14.89 -7.89 -39.17
CA THR A 188 -14.30 -8.12 -40.49
C THR A 188 -13.40 -6.96 -40.93
N ALA A 189 -13.86 -5.73 -40.71
CA ALA A 189 -13.10 -4.52 -41.01
C ALA A 189 -11.80 -4.45 -40.19
N ALA A 190 -11.85 -4.75 -38.89
CA ALA A 190 -10.64 -4.82 -38.06
C ALA A 190 -9.68 -5.91 -38.54
N GLN A 191 -10.21 -7.11 -38.86
CA GLN A 191 -9.43 -8.25 -39.36
C GLN A 191 -8.72 -7.97 -40.68
N SER A 192 -9.25 -7.08 -41.53
CA SER A 192 -8.59 -6.68 -42.78
C SER A 192 -7.21 -6.05 -42.56
N GLY A 193 -6.99 -5.42 -41.40
CA GLY A 193 -5.72 -4.82 -40.99
C GLY A 193 -4.81 -5.74 -40.17
N TRP A 194 -5.21 -7.00 -39.94
CA TRP A 194 -4.49 -7.92 -39.05
C TRP A 194 -3.43 -8.74 -39.76
N THR A 195 -2.38 -9.09 -39.02
CA THR A 195 -1.40 -10.09 -39.42
C THR A 195 -1.86 -11.48 -38.96
N LYS A 196 -1.92 -12.43 -39.89
CA LYS A 196 -2.37 -13.80 -39.58
C LYS A 196 -1.50 -14.43 -38.49
N GLY A 197 -2.13 -14.94 -37.44
CA GLY A 197 -1.47 -15.61 -36.32
C GLY A 197 -0.80 -14.69 -35.31
N ALA A 198 -0.85 -13.36 -35.48
CA ALA A 198 -0.37 -12.41 -34.47
C ALA A 198 -1.30 -12.33 -33.23
N PRO A 199 -0.80 -11.86 -32.07
CA PRO A 199 -1.62 -11.72 -30.86
C PRO A 199 -2.76 -10.71 -30.98
N ILE A 200 -3.95 -11.10 -30.51
CA ILE A 200 -5.14 -10.24 -30.54
C ILE A 200 -5.22 -9.43 -29.26
N VAL A 201 -5.34 -8.10 -29.40
CA VAL A 201 -5.34 -7.15 -28.29
C VAL A 201 -6.56 -6.24 -28.35
N PRO A 202 -7.64 -6.56 -27.62
CA PRO A 202 -8.77 -5.65 -27.47
C PRO A 202 -8.37 -4.38 -26.74
N ILE A 203 -8.84 -3.23 -27.24
CA ILE A 203 -8.77 -1.94 -26.55
C ILE A 203 -10.21 -1.56 -26.17
N ILE A 204 -10.57 -1.71 -24.90
CA ILE A 204 -11.91 -1.44 -24.40
C ILE A 204 -12.00 0.00 -23.92
N PHE A 205 -12.93 0.80 -24.44
CA PHE A 205 -13.05 2.21 -24.05
C PHE A 205 -14.51 2.67 -24.01
N TYR A 206 -14.78 3.82 -23.38
CA TYR A 206 -16.15 4.32 -23.27
C TYR A 206 -16.71 4.79 -24.60
N ARG A 207 -17.98 4.45 -24.87
CA ARG A 207 -18.82 4.98 -25.96
C ARG A 207 -18.80 6.52 -26.01
N ALA A 208 -18.71 7.17 -24.85
CA ALA A 208 -18.63 8.62 -24.75
C ALA A 208 -17.45 9.23 -25.55
N LEU A 209 -16.34 8.51 -25.72
CA LEU A 209 -15.23 8.98 -26.55
C LEU A 209 -15.58 8.98 -28.04
N VAL A 210 -16.41 8.03 -28.50
CA VAL A 210 -16.93 8.01 -29.88
C VAL A 210 -17.92 9.14 -30.08
N GLN A 211 -18.83 9.35 -29.12
CA GLN A 211 -19.82 10.44 -29.17
C GLN A 211 -19.17 11.82 -29.23
N GLY A 212 -18.04 11.97 -28.55
CA GLY A 212 -17.40 13.25 -28.30
C GLY A 212 -16.04 13.47 -28.96
N GLY A 213 -15.67 12.64 -29.95
CA GLY A 213 -14.44 12.83 -30.74
C GLY A 213 -13.11 12.60 -30.00
N GLY A 214 -13.12 12.18 -28.74
CA GLY A 214 -11.94 11.98 -27.88
C GLY A 214 -11.08 10.75 -28.21
N LEU A 215 -10.99 10.38 -29.49
CA LEU A 215 -10.42 9.10 -29.96
C LEU A 215 -8.91 9.17 -30.25
N ASN A 216 -8.26 10.33 -30.11
CA ASN A 216 -6.82 10.49 -30.32
C ASN A 216 -5.95 9.43 -29.62
N PRO A 217 -6.11 9.16 -28.30
CA PRO A 217 -5.35 8.10 -27.63
C PRO A 217 -5.63 6.71 -28.18
N ILE A 218 -6.90 6.38 -28.45
CA ILE A 218 -7.29 5.08 -28.98
C ILE A 218 -6.68 4.86 -30.37
N ASN A 219 -6.71 5.89 -31.23
CA ASN A 219 -6.12 5.86 -32.56
C ASN A 219 -4.61 5.66 -32.53
N ARG A 220 -3.90 6.37 -31.64
CA ARG A 220 -2.45 6.24 -31.51
C ARG A 220 -2.05 4.89 -30.92
N LEU A 221 -2.78 4.39 -29.92
CA LEU A 221 -2.55 3.07 -29.34
C LEU A 221 -2.77 1.96 -30.37
N THR A 222 -3.88 2.01 -31.13
CA THR A 222 -4.17 1.07 -32.22
C THR A 222 -3.03 1.01 -33.23
N ARG A 223 -2.55 2.18 -33.69
CA ARG A 223 -1.42 2.26 -34.64
C ARG A 223 -0.12 1.73 -34.04
N SER A 224 0.18 2.02 -32.77
CA SER A 224 1.41 1.55 -32.12
C SER A 224 1.40 0.02 -31.97
N LEU A 225 0.29 -0.57 -31.54
CA LEU A 225 0.12 -2.02 -31.45
C LEU A 225 0.28 -2.71 -32.82
N SER A 226 -0.35 -2.19 -33.88
CA SER A 226 -0.17 -2.73 -35.24
C SER A 226 1.29 -2.69 -35.69
N ARG A 227 2.00 -1.59 -35.43
CA ARG A 227 3.44 -1.46 -35.76
C ARG A 227 4.32 -2.41 -34.95
N ALA A 228 3.92 -2.74 -33.72
CA ALA A 228 4.61 -3.70 -32.87
C ALA A 228 4.38 -5.17 -33.28
N GLY A 229 3.53 -5.42 -34.28
CA GLY A 229 3.19 -6.75 -34.78
C GLY A 229 2.04 -7.42 -34.02
N LEU A 230 1.16 -6.63 -33.39
CA LEU A 230 -0.04 -7.09 -32.69
C LEU A 230 -1.29 -6.78 -33.52
N ASN A 231 -2.39 -7.51 -33.28
CA ASN A 231 -3.69 -7.31 -33.91
C ASN A 231 -4.62 -6.54 -32.95
N PRO A 232 -4.68 -5.20 -33.01
CA PRO A 232 -5.54 -4.43 -32.14
C PRO A 232 -7.03 -4.61 -32.53
N LEU A 233 -7.89 -4.62 -31.52
CA LEU A 233 -9.34 -4.66 -31.66
C LEU A 233 -9.99 -3.57 -30.79
N PRO A 234 -10.14 -2.33 -31.27
CA PRO A 234 -10.78 -1.27 -30.51
C PRO A 234 -12.29 -1.51 -30.38
N ILE A 235 -12.78 -1.60 -29.15
CA ILE A 235 -14.19 -1.86 -28.83
C ILE A 235 -14.69 -0.77 -27.88
N PHE A 236 -15.72 -0.05 -28.29
CA PHE A 236 -16.39 0.89 -27.42
C PHE A 236 -17.54 0.19 -26.67
N VAL A 237 -17.77 0.60 -25.42
CA VAL A 237 -18.86 0.11 -24.57
C VAL A 237 -19.52 1.26 -23.80
N ALA A 238 -20.82 1.19 -23.58
CA ALA A 238 -21.53 2.14 -22.72
C ALA A 238 -21.10 1.94 -21.26
N SER A 239 -21.03 0.69 -20.81
CA SER A 239 -20.53 0.28 -19.50
C SER A 239 -20.17 -1.20 -19.54
N LEU A 240 -19.20 -1.63 -18.73
CA LEU A 240 -18.92 -3.06 -18.54
C LEU A 240 -20.03 -3.79 -17.75
N LYS A 241 -20.99 -3.05 -17.17
CA LYS A 241 -22.18 -3.60 -16.50
C LYS A 241 -23.43 -3.60 -17.39
N ASP A 242 -23.34 -3.02 -18.59
CA ASP A 242 -24.46 -2.91 -19.51
C ASP A 242 -24.69 -4.25 -20.25
N PRO A 243 -25.89 -4.85 -20.22
CA PRO A 243 -26.13 -6.17 -20.80
C PRO A 243 -25.79 -6.27 -22.30
N VAL A 244 -26.05 -5.22 -23.08
CA VAL A 244 -25.73 -5.19 -24.52
C VAL A 244 -24.22 -5.15 -24.74
N SER A 245 -23.52 -4.34 -23.95
CA SER A 245 -22.06 -4.27 -23.96
C SER A 245 -21.42 -5.61 -23.59
N THR A 246 -21.93 -6.27 -22.55
CA THR A 246 -21.49 -7.62 -22.12
C THR A 246 -21.69 -8.66 -23.21
N ALA A 247 -22.89 -8.72 -23.82
CA ALA A 247 -23.16 -9.67 -24.90
C ALA A 247 -22.28 -9.44 -26.13
N THR A 248 -22.03 -8.17 -26.48
CA THR A 248 -21.14 -7.79 -27.59
C THR A 248 -19.70 -8.24 -27.33
N LEU A 249 -19.17 -8.00 -26.12
CA LEU A 249 -17.83 -8.45 -25.74
C LEU A 249 -17.72 -9.99 -25.74
N GLN A 250 -18.72 -10.68 -25.22
CA GLN A 250 -18.77 -12.15 -25.23
C GLN A 250 -18.70 -12.71 -26.66
N GLN A 251 -19.51 -12.16 -27.58
CA GLN A 251 -19.48 -12.59 -28.98
C GLN A 251 -18.11 -12.31 -29.63
N LEU A 252 -17.61 -11.08 -29.49
CA LEU A 252 -16.32 -10.70 -30.09
C LEU A 252 -15.16 -11.53 -29.54
N PHE A 253 -15.15 -11.85 -28.24
CA PHE A 253 -14.09 -12.67 -27.64
C PHE A 253 -14.22 -14.15 -27.98
N ALA A 254 -15.42 -14.66 -28.28
CA ALA A 254 -15.59 -16.01 -28.80
C ALA A 254 -15.05 -16.14 -30.24
N GLU A 255 -15.27 -15.12 -31.07
CA GLU A 255 -14.79 -15.10 -32.46
C GLU A 255 -13.30 -14.72 -32.59
N ALA A 256 -12.82 -13.85 -31.70
CA ALA A 256 -11.44 -13.36 -31.65
C ALA A 256 -10.89 -13.40 -30.20
N PRO A 257 -10.45 -14.58 -29.72
CA PRO A 257 -9.96 -14.77 -28.35
C PRO A 257 -8.79 -13.84 -28.01
N PRO A 258 -8.91 -13.02 -26.95
CA PRO A 258 -7.84 -12.07 -26.58
C PRO A 258 -6.60 -12.76 -26.03
N ASP A 259 -5.41 -12.34 -26.46
CA ASP A 259 -4.15 -12.70 -25.82
C ASP A 259 -3.87 -11.81 -24.59
N VAL A 260 -4.14 -10.51 -24.70
CA VAL A 260 -4.03 -9.48 -23.65
C VAL A 260 -5.14 -8.44 -23.86
N ILE A 261 -5.75 -7.92 -22.80
CA ILE A 261 -6.80 -6.89 -22.89
C ILE A 261 -6.27 -5.56 -22.38
N LEU A 262 -6.47 -4.49 -23.14
CA LEU A 262 -6.22 -3.11 -22.70
C LEU A 262 -7.56 -2.44 -22.38
N ASN A 263 -7.78 -2.09 -21.12
CA ASN A 263 -9.01 -1.44 -20.67
C ASN A 263 -8.76 0.03 -20.32
N CYS A 264 -9.40 0.92 -21.08
CA CYS A 264 -9.43 2.36 -20.89
C CYS A 264 -10.72 2.86 -20.19
N THR A 265 -11.58 1.95 -19.71
CA THR A 265 -12.74 2.32 -18.89
C THR A 265 -12.33 2.49 -17.42
N ALA A 266 -13.01 3.39 -16.72
CA ALA A 266 -12.80 3.62 -15.29
C ALA A 266 -13.74 2.74 -14.45
N PHE A 267 -13.51 2.72 -13.13
CA PHE A 267 -14.27 1.94 -12.15
C PHE A 267 -14.15 0.41 -12.28
N ALA A 268 -14.52 -0.27 -11.21
CA ALA A 268 -14.64 -1.72 -11.16
C ALA A 268 -16.00 -2.20 -11.71
N VAL A 269 -16.00 -3.39 -12.30
CA VAL A 269 -17.22 -4.16 -12.54
C VAL A 269 -17.69 -4.75 -11.21
N GLY A 270 -16.76 -5.38 -10.49
CA GLY A 270 -17.00 -5.91 -9.15
C GLY A 270 -17.14 -4.82 -8.09
N SER A 271 -17.41 -5.26 -6.88
CA SER A 271 -17.53 -4.43 -5.67
C SER A 271 -16.76 -5.12 -4.55
N PRO A 272 -16.01 -4.38 -3.72
CA PRO A 272 -15.36 -4.94 -2.53
C PRO A 272 -16.32 -5.53 -1.49
N HIS A 273 -17.63 -5.25 -1.61
CA HIS A 273 -18.66 -5.61 -0.64
C HIS A 273 -19.71 -6.57 -1.18
N ASP A 274 -19.67 -6.89 -2.46
CA ASP A 274 -20.64 -7.81 -3.06
C ASP A 274 -20.09 -9.23 -2.91
N GLY A 275 -20.89 -10.14 -2.34
CA GLY A 275 -20.60 -11.58 -2.35
C GLY A 275 -20.86 -12.19 -3.74
N ASP A 276 -21.38 -13.41 -3.78
CA ASP A 276 -21.67 -14.16 -5.02
C ASP A 276 -22.65 -13.47 -6.00
N ASP A 277 -23.30 -12.37 -5.60
CA ASP A 277 -24.23 -11.58 -6.44
C ASP A 277 -23.54 -10.47 -7.27
N SER A 278 -22.20 -10.43 -7.28
CA SER A 278 -21.45 -9.43 -8.07
C SER A 278 -21.68 -9.62 -9.59
N PRO A 279 -21.91 -8.55 -10.37
CA PRO A 279 -22.07 -8.67 -11.82
C PRO A 279 -20.84 -9.31 -12.46
N GLN A 280 -21.06 -10.34 -13.27
CA GLN A 280 -19.98 -11.08 -13.94
C GLN A 280 -19.15 -10.14 -14.83
N ASN A 281 -17.84 -10.08 -14.58
CA ASN A 281 -16.94 -9.24 -15.36
C ASN A 281 -16.78 -9.83 -16.78
N PRO A 282 -17.27 -9.14 -17.84
CA PRO A 282 -17.27 -9.68 -19.21
C PRO A 282 -15.87 -9.86 -19.79
N LEU A 283 -14.83 -9.30 -19.15
CA LEU A 283 -13.45 -9.37 -19.61
C LEU A 283 -12.74 -10.68 -19.24
N LEU A 284 -13.32 -11.51 -18.36
CA LEU A 284 -12.65 -12.69 -17.80
C LEU A 284 -12.80 -13.98 -18.62
N ASN A 285 -13.55 -13.97 -19.72
CA ASN A 285 -13.98 -15.20 -20.41
C ASN A 285 -12.85 -16.06 -21.04
N ASN A 286 -11.63 -15.54 -21.21
CA ASN A 286 -10.51 -16.24 -21.87
C ASN A 286 -9.19 -16.20 -21.05
N ASP A 287 -9.27 -15.96 -19.74
CA ASP A 287 -8.11 -15.84 -18.83
C ASP A 287 -7.02 -14.84 -19.32
N ALA A 288 -7.37 -13.87 -20.16
CA ALA A 288 -6.39 -12.91 -20.67
C ALA A 288 -6.04 -11.90 -19.57
N PRO A 289 -4.76 -11.54 -19.38
CA PRO A 289 -4.39 -10.47 -18.46
C PRO A 289 -5.02 -9.16 -18.93
N ILE A 290 -5.54 -8.38 -17.97
CA ILE A 290 -6.25 -7.14 -18.21
C ILE A 290 -5.41 -5.98 -17.70
N PHE A 291 -4.97 -5.10 -18.58
CA PHE A 291 -4.24 -3.89 -18.21
C PHE A 291 -5.17 -2.69 -18.12
N GLN A 292 -5.10 -1.97 -17.01
CA GLN A 292 -5.74 -0.68 -16.87
C GLN A 292 -4.86 0.40 -17.53
N VAL A 293 -5.40 1.03 -18.57
CA VAL A 293 -4.74 2.08 -19.38
C VAL A 293 -5.46 3.39 -19.12
N ILE A 294 -4.77 4.37 -18.54
CA ILE A 294 -5.43 5.56 -17.98
C ILE A 294 -5.53 6.67 -19.02
N LEU A 295 -6.73 7.21 -19.19
CA LEU A 295 -6.99 8.49 -19.85
C LEU A 295 -7.21 9.52 -18.74
N SER A 296 -6.15 10.22 -18.33
CA SER A 296 -6.22 11.09 -17.15
C SER A 296 -7.00 12.36 -17.45
N GLY A 297 -7.86 12.75 -16.51
CA GLY A 297 -8.58 14.02 -16.57
C GLY A 297 -7.73 15.24 -16.23
N ALA A 298 -6.48 15.04 -15.79
CA ALA A 298 -5.53 16.10 -15.49
C ALA A 298 -4.81 16.60 -16.75
N VAL A 299 -4.20 17.78 -16.64
CA VAL A 299 -3.33 18.36 -17.68
C VAL A 299 -1.95 17.71 -17.69
N GLU A 300 -1.36 17.59 -18.88
CA GLU A 300 -0.05 16.94 -19.06
C GLU A 300 1.05 17.63 -18.26
N ALA A 301 1.07 18.96 -18.25
CA ALA A 301 2.08 19.74 -17.53
C ALA A 301 2.10 19.40 -16.02
N ALA A 302 0.92 19.32 -15.39
CA ALA A 302 0.79 18.96 -13.98
C ALA A 302 1.28 17.52 -13.71
N TRP A 303 1.04 16.58 -14.63
CA TRP A 303 1.61 15.24 -14.54
C TRP A 303 3.13 15.24 -14.73
N ALA A 304 3.64 15.95 -15.74
CA ALA A 304 5.04 15.96 -16.11
C ALA A 304 5.92 16.56 -14.99
N GLU A 305 5.50 17.69 -14.44
CA GLU A 305 6.21 18.44 -13.40
C GLU A 305 5.99 17.87 -11.99
N GLY A 306 4.79 17.32 -11.71
CA GLY A 306 4.42 16.82 -10.39
C GLY A 306 4.95 15.42 -10.06
N LEU A 307 5.13 15.13 -8.78
CA LEU A 307 5.55 13.79 -8.29
C LEU A 307 4.39 12.88 -7.88
N HIS A 308 3.16 13.40 -7.81
CA HIS A 308 1.97 12.61 -7.48
C HIS A 308 1.55 11.67 -8.62
N GLY A 309 1.80 12.06 -9.87
CA GLY A 309 1.39 11.31 -11.06
C GLY A 309 -0.11 11.43 -11.38
N LEU A 310 -1.00 11.10 -10.46
CA LEU A 310 -2.44 11.18 -10.68
C LEU A 310 -3.14 12.02 -9.61
N THR A 311 -4.28 12.61 -9.97
CA THR A 311 -5.16 13.27 -9.00
C THR A 311 -5.83 12.24 -8.09
N ALA A 312 -6.29 12.65 -6.90
CA ALA A 312 -7.01 11.77 -5.99
C ALA A 312 -8.24 11.09 -6.64
N ARG A 313 -8.94 11.83 -7.53
CA ARG A 313 -10.05 11.30 -8.32
C ARG A 313 -9.59 10.20 -9.29
N ASP A 314 -8.50 10.45 -10.02
CA ASP A 314 -7.95 9.45 -10.96
C ASP A 314 -7.42 8.22 -10.22
N ILE A 315 -6.78 8.38 -9.07
CA ILE A 315 -6.34 7.24 -8.24
C ILE A 315 -7.52 6.38 -7.84
N ALA A 316 -8.61 6.98 -7.33
CA ALA A 316 -9.78 6.23 -6.93
C ALA A 316 -10.44 5.49 -8.12
N MET A 317 -10.64 6.20 -9.23
CA MET A 317 -11.41 5.70 -10.38
C MET A 317 -10.62 4.76 -11.31
N ASN A 318 -9.33 5.02 -11.49
CA ASN A 318 -8.48 4.34 -12.46
C ASN A 318 -7.41 3.44 -11.83
N VAL A 319 -7.25 3.43 -10.50
CA VAL A 319 -6.25 2.59 -9.83
C VAL A 319 -6.90 1.73 -8.75
N ALA A 320 -7.34 2.32 -7.63
CA ALA A 320 -7.79 1.57 -6.46
C ALA A 320 -9.03 0.70 -6.73
N LEU A 321 -10.05 1.23 -7.44
CA LEU A 321 -11.22 0.42 -7.80
C LEU A 321 -10.88 -0.65 -8.87
N PRO A 322 -10.20 -0.32 -9.99
CA PRO A 322 -9.73 -1.34 -10.94
C PRO A 322 -8.88 -2.47 -10.35
N GLU A 323 -8.14 -2.24 -9.27
CA GLU A 323 -7.41 -3.31 -8.55
C GLU A 323 -8.38 -4.42 -8.07
N VAL A 324 -9.62 -4.08 -7.70
CA VAL A 324 -10.67 -5.02 -7.26
C VAL A 324 -11.06 -6.02 -8.36
N ASP A 325 -11.00 -5.58 -9.62
CA ASP A 325 -11.24 -6.42 -10.79
C ASP A 325 -9.99 -7.23 -11.20
N GLY A 326 -8.88 -7.14 -10.45
CA GLY A 326 -7.61 -7.82 -10.76
C GLY A 326 -6.86 -7.19 -11.94
N ARG A 327 -7.20 -5.95 -12.34
CA ARG A 327 -6.55 -5.28 -13.46
C ARG A 327 -5.12 -4.88 -13.08
N ILE A 328 -4.19 -5.08 -14.00
CA ILE A 328 -2.78 -4.71 -13.86
C ILE A 328 -2.63 -3.25 -14.27
N LEU A 329 -2.12 -2.39 -13.39
CA LEU A 329 -1.91 -0.99 -13.75
C LEU A 329 -0.81 -0.89 -14.82
N SER A 330 -1.10 -0.20 -15.92
CA SER A 330 -0.10 0.16 -16.94
C SER A 330 0.38 1.60 -16.74
N ARG A 331 -0.05 2.55 -17.57
CA ARG A 331 0.31 3.97 -17.53
C ARG A 331 -0.87 4.88 -17.87
N ALA A 332 -0.73 6.16 -17.52
CA ALA A 332 -1.51 7.23 -18.14
C ALA A 332 -0.97 7.50 -19.55
N VAL A 333 -1.77 7.19 -20.57
CA VAL A 333 -1.38 7.32 -21.98
C VAL A 333 -1.90 8.60 -22.62
N SER A 334 -2.78 9.32 -21.94
CA SER A 334 -3.25 10.63 -22.38
C SER A 334 -3.65 11.51 -21.21
N PHE A 335 -3.60 12.81 -21.47
CA PHE A 335 -3.97 13.87 -20.54
C PHE A 335 -4.97 14.80 -21.22
N LYS A 336 -5.81 15.46 -20.43
CA LYS A 336 -6.75 16.44 -20.93
C LYS A 336 -6.02 17.77 -21.09
N GLY A 337 -6.03 18.35 -22.29
CA GLY A 337 -5.38 19.62 -22.54
C GLY A 337 -6.10 20.42 -23.61
N GLU A 338 -5.77 21.70 -23.72
CA GLU A 338 -6.18 22.53 -24.84
C GLU A 338 -5.64 21.91 -26.13
N ALA A 339 -6.54 21.48 -27.01
CA ALA A 339 -6.20 21.07 -28.36
C ALA A 339 -5.84 22.29 -29.22
N PHE A 340 -6.72 23.30 -29.19
CA PHE A 340 -6.58 24.57 -29.88
C PHE A 340 -7.66 25.55 -29.38
N PHE A 341 -7.42 26.84 -29.58
CA PHE A 341 -8.47 27.85 -29.52
C PHE A 341 -9.17 27.92 -30.89
N ASP A 342 -10.46 27.63 -30.93
CA ASP A 342 -11.25 27.78 -32.14
C ASP A 342 -11.72 29.22 -32.26
N ASP A 343 -10.97 30.05 -33.01
CA ASP A 343 -11.32 31.46 -33.27
C ASP A 343 -12.77 31.65 -33.74
N ALA A 344 -13.28 30.64 -34.43
CA ALA A 344 -14.52 30.74 -35.13
C ALA A 344 -15.70 30.33 -34.21
N THR A 345 -15.45 29.59 -33.11
CA THR A 345 -16.40 29.40 -31.99
C THR A 345 -16.07 30.22 -30.73
N GLU A 346 -14.95 30.94 -30.74
CA GLU A 346 -14.36 31.68 -29.61
C GLU A 346 -14.27 30.81 -28.34
N CYS A 347 -13.98 29.53 -28.54
CA CYS A 347 -13.96 28.53 -27.49
C CYS A 347 -12.62 27.82 -27.48
N PRO A 348 -11.99 27.69 -26.31
CA PRO A 348 -10.86 26.80 -26.20
C PRO A 348 -11.33 25.34 -26.16
N ILE A 349 -10.94 24.57 -27.16
CA ILE A 349 -11.34 23.16 -27.28
C ILE A 349 -10.36 22.30 -26.49
N ALA A 350 -10.86 21.60 -25.47
CA ALA A 350 -10.07 20.66 -24.69
C ALA A 350 -10.40 19.20 -25.05
N THR A 351 -9.36 18.39 -25.27
CA THR A 351 -9.53 16.95 -25.57
C THR A 351 -8.42 16.11 -24.95
N TYR A 352 -8.55 14.79 -25.02
CA TYR A 352 -7.47 13.89 -24.63
C TYR A 352 -6.35 13.92 -25.67
N GLN A 353 -5.17 14.32 -25.25
CA GLN A 353 -3.96 14.27 -26.06
C GLN A 353 -3.12 13.08 -25.64
N ALA A 354 -2.80 12.20 -26.60
CA ALA A 354 -2.00 11.03 -26.29
C ALA A 354 -0.51 11.36 -26.15
N ARG A 355 0.10 10.78 -25.14
CA ARG A 355 1.52 10.93 -24.83
C ARG A 355 2.31 9.75 -25.42
N GLY A 356 3.22 10.06 -26.35
CA GLY A 356 3.87 9.07 -27.22
C GLY A 356 4.68 8.00 -26.48
N ASP A 357 5.60 8.41 -25.62
CA ASP A 357 6.45 7.53 -24.82
C ASP A 357 5.62 6.62 -23.89
N ARG A 358 4.49 7.13 -23.37
CA ARG A 358 3.56 6.34 -22.54
C ARG A 358 2.84 5.27 -23.35
N ILE A 359 2.38 5.60 -24.56
CA ILE A 359 1.77 4.62 -25.48
C ILE A 359 2.78 3.53 -25.86
N ASP A 360 4.03 3.91 -26.11
CA ASP A 360 5.07 2.96 -26.49
C ASP A 360 5.39 2.00 -25.34
N PHE A 361 5.47 2.50 -24.09
CA PHE A 361 5.61 1.63 -22.92
C PHE A 361 4.49 0.59 -22.81
N VAL A 362 3.22 1.04 -22.89
CA VAL A 362 2.05 0.13 -22.83
C VAL A 362 2.08 -0.87 -23.97
N THR A 363 2.46 -0.46 -25.17
CA THR A 363 2.58 -1.32 -26.36
C THR A 363 3.62 -2.41 -26.16
N GLN A 364 4.81 -2.06 -25.67
CA GLN A 364 5.87 -3.05 -25.42
C GLN A 364 5.50 -4.00 -24.27
N LEU A 365 4.87 -3.49 -23.20
CA LEU A 365 4.44 -4.32 -22.08
C LEU A 365 3.40 -5.34 -22.55
N THR A 366 2.42 -4.89 -23.34
CA THR A 366 1.41 -5.75 -23.97
C THR A 366 2.04 -6.83 -24.84
N LYS A 367 3.02 -6.45 -25.67
CA LYS A 367 3.75 -7.39 -26.52
C LYS A 367 4.48 -8.46 -25.71
N ASN A 368 5.12 -8.07 -24.62
CA ASN A 368 5.89 -8.99 -23.77
C ASN A 368 4.96 -9.97 -23.03
N TRP A 369 3.80 -9.52 -22.54
CA TRP A 369 2.78 -10.41 -21.97
C TRP A 369 2.16 -11.36 -23.00
N ALA A 370 1.87 -10.87 -24.21
CA ALA A 370 1.38 -11.72 -25.30
C ALA A 370 2.42 -12.76 -25.74
N THR A 371 3.71 -12.39 -25.69
CA THR A 371 4.82 -13.31 -25.97
C THR A 371 4.92 -14.36 -24.88
N LEU A 372 4.94 -13.96 -23.60
CA LEU A 372 4.96 -14.86 -22.44
C LEU A 372 3.84 -15.91 -22.50
N ARG A 373 2.63 -15.50 -22.89
CA ARG A 373 1.47 -16.38 -23.03
C ARG A 373 1.65 -17.45 -24.12
N ARG A 374 2.41 -17.14 -25.17
CA ARG A 374 2.61 -18.00 -26.34
C ARG A 374 3.91 -18.81 -26.29
N THR A 375 4.87 -18.41 -25.47
CA THR A 375 6.11 -19.17 -25.24
C THR A 375 5.79 -20.50 -24.57
N LEU A 376 6.32 -21.60 -25.12
CA LEU A 376 6.19 -22.94 -24.54
C LEU A 376 6.96 -23.03 -23.22
N ALA A 377 6.46 -23.80 -22.25
CA ALA A 377 7.05 -23.92 -20.92
C ALA A 377 8.56 -24.21 -20.95
N GLU A 378 9.01 -25.16 -21.78
CA GLU A 378 10.43 -25.54 -21.93
C GLU A 378 11.33 -24.38 -22.38
N ALA A 379 10.80 -23.43 -23.15
CA ALA A 379 11.53 -22.30 -23.70
C ALA A 379 11.42 -21.02 -22.83
N LYS A 380 10.54 -21.01 -21.82
CA LYS A 380 10.31 -19.83 -20.97
C LYS A 380 11.51 -19.54 -20.09
N LYS A 381 11.99 -18.31 -20.16
CA LYS A 381 13.07 -17.76 -19.35
C LYS A 381 12.52 -16.99 -18.15
N THR A 382 12.67 -17.55 -16.96
CA THR A 382 12.15 -16.95 -15.71
C THR A 382 13.28 -16.52 -14.79
N ALA A 383 13.30 -15.26 -14.37
CA ALA A 383 14.23 -14.77 -13.36
C ALA A 383 13.56 -14.72 -11.98
N LEU A 384 14.21 -15.27 -10.96
CA LEU A 384 13.79 -15.23 -9.55
C LEU A 384 14.74 -14.30 -8.78
N ILE A 385 14.24 -13.17 -8.29
CA ILE A 385 15.06 -12.10 -7.69
C ILE A 385 14.85 -12.10 -6.17
N LEU A 386 15.95 -12.20 -5.43
CA LEU A 386 15.98 -12.21 -3.97
C LEU A 386 16.36 -10.82 -3.46
N ALA A 387 15.63 -10.28 -2.49
CA ALA A 387 15.98 -9.02 -1.86
C ALA A 387 17.22 -9.17 -0.96
N ASN A 388 18.03 -8.12 -0.86
CA ASN A 388 19.12 -8.06 0.10
C ASN A 388 19.23 -6.66 0.69
N TYR A 389 18.62 -6.49 1.85
CA TYR A 389 18.72 -5.29 2.64
C TYR A 389 18.52 -5.66 4.12
N PRO A 390 19.47 -5.29 5.01
CA PRO A 390 20.72 -4.59 4.72
C PRO A 390 21.72 -5.41 3.89
N ASN A 391 22.73 -4.75 3.32
CA ASN A 391 23.62 -5.29 2.25
C ASN A 391 24.68 -6.31 2.75
N LYS A 392 24.39 -7.06 3.82
CA LYS A 392 25.32 -8.00 4.45
C LYS A 392 25.04 -9.44 4.03
N ASP A 393 26.08 -10.27 4.06
CA ASP A 393 26.00 -11.69 3.67
C ASP A 393 25.24 -12.56 4.69
N GLY A 394 25.08 -12.13 5.94
CA GLY A 394 24.14 -12.76 6.88
C GLY A 394 22.68 -12.41 6.62
N ARG A 395 22.45 -11.47 5.69
CA ARG A 395 21.17 -10.79 5.44
C ARG A 395 20.67 -10.94 3.99
N LEU A 396 21.10 -11.99 3.29
CA LEU A 396 20.64 -12.30 1.93
C LEU A 396 19.19 -12.84 1.94
N ALA A 397 18.48 -12.70 0.82
CA ALA A 397 17.13 -13.22 0.63
C ALA A 397 16.12 -12.76 1.71
N ASN A 398 16.11 -11.45 1.97
CA ASN A 398 15.14 -10.86 2.90
C ASN A 398 13.70 -11.09 2.39
N GLY A 399 12.80 -11.36 3.32
CA GLY A 399 11.43 -11.79 3.12
C GLY A 399 10.75 -11.86 4.48
N VAL A 400 9.90 -10.88 4.82
CA VAL A 400 9.26 -10.84 6.14
C VAL A 400 8.33 -12.05 6.30
N GLY A 401 8.59 -12.87 7.32
CA GLY A 401 7.79 -14.08 7.59
C GLY A 401 7.91 -15.19 6.53
N LEU A 402 8.84 -15.08 5.57
CA LEU A 402 8.99 -16.03 4.46
C LEU A 402 10.38 -16.68 4.48
N ASP A 403 10.42 -18.00 4.41
CA ASP A 403 11.64 -18.76 4.08
C ASP A 403 11.92 -18.63 2.58
N THR A 404 12.47 -17.48 2.20
CA THR A 404 12.70 -17.11 0.80
C THR A 404 13.64 -18.09 0.07
N PRO A 405 14.74 -18.59 0.67
CA PRO A 405 15.54 -19.66 0.07
C PRO A 405 14.73 -20.93 -0.20
N ALA A 406 14.01 -21.47 0.79
CA ALA A 406 13.21 -22.68 0.60
C ALA A 406 12.07 -22.47 -0.41
N ALA A 407 11.41 -21.31 -0.36
CA ALA A 407 10.39 -20.89 -1.33
C ALA A 407 10.94 -20.87 -2.76
N THR A 408 12.15 -20.34 -2.96
CA THR A 408 12.80 -20.28 -4.28
C THR A 408 13.09 -21.67 -4.82
N VAL A 409 13.61 -22.57 -3.98
CA VAL A 409 13.83 -23.97 -4.36
C VAL A 409 12.51 -24.68 -4.68
N HIS A 410 11.45 -24.42 -3.90
CA HIS A 410 10.13 -24.97 -4.16
C HIS A 410 9.58 -24.47 -5.51
N VAL A 411 9.68 -23.17 -5.80
CA VAL A 411 9.29 -22.59 -7.11
C VAL A 411 10.07 -23.22 -8.26
N LEU A 412 11.38 -23.40 -8.16
CA LEU A 412 12.16 -24.07 -9.20
C LEU A 412 11.68 -25.51 -9.44
N ASN A 413 11.32 -26.24 -8.38
CA ASN A 413 10.74 -27.58 -8.50
C ASN A 413 9.34 -27.56 -9.13
N LEU A 414 8.49 -26.57 -8.81
CA LEU A 414 7.19 -26.38 -9.47
C LEU A 414 7.36 -26.10 -10.97
N LEU A 415 8.30 -25.24 -11.36
CA LEU A 415 8.59 -24.95 -12.76
C LEU A 415 9.04 -26.21 -13.50
N LYS A 416 9.91 -27.03 -12.88
CA LYS A 416 10.33 -28.32 -13.44
C LYS A 416 9.15 -29.26 -13.66
N ALA A 417 8.24 -29.33 -12.68
CA ALA A 417 7.06 -30.18 -12.74
C ALA A 417 6.09 -29.73 -13.86
N GLU A 418 6.03 -28.43 -14.15
CA GLU A 418 5.24 -27.85 -15.25
C GLU A 418 5.96 -27.92 -16.62
N GLY A 419 7.13 -28.56 -16.69
CA GLY A 419 7.85 -28.80 -17.94
C GLY A 419 8.75 -27.65 -18.40
N HIS A 420 9.09 -26.70 -17.52
CA HIS A 420 10.16 -25.74 -17.81
C HIS A 420 11.53 -26.44 -17.80
N ASP A 421 12.44 -26.00 -18.68
CA ASP A 421 13.83 -26.47 -18.69
C ASP A 421 14.62 -25.86 -17.52
N VAL A 422 14.47 -26.44 -16.33
CA VAL A 422 15.14 -25.97 -15.12
C VAL A 422 15.83 -27.09 -14.38
N THR A 423 16.96 -26.77 -13.74
CA THR A 423 17.73 -27.69 -12.90
C THR A 423 17.75 -27.15 -11.46
N PRO A 424 16.73 -27.46 -10.63
CA PRO A 424 16.65 -26.96 -9.27
C PRO A 424 17.85 -27.45 -8.43
N PRO A 425 18.35 -26.64 -7.48
CA PRO A 425 19.28 -27.12 -6.47
C PRO A 425 18.61 -28.18 -5.57
N THR A 426 19.41 -28.98 -4.87
CA THR A 426 18.90 -30.06 -4.01
C THR A 426 18.05 -29.54 -2.85
N ASP A 427 18.46 -28.43 -2.25
CA ASP A 427 17.80 -27.79 -1.12
C ASP A 427 18.21 -26.31 -1.01
N SER A 428 17.65 -25.60 -0.02
CA SER A 428 17.95 -24.19 0.23
C SER A 428 19.39 -23.94 0.67
N ALA A 429 20.05 -24.91 1.32
CA ALA A 429 21.44 -24.78 1.73
C ALA A 429 22.38 -24.79 0.51
N ALA A 430 22.14 -25.68 -0.45
CA ALA A 430 22.86 -25.71 -1.72
C ALA A 430 22.65 -24.42 -2.53
N LEU A 431 21.42 -23.89 -2.56
CA LEU A 431 21.13 -22.60 -3.18
C LEU A 431 21.95 -21.47 -2.55
N MET A 432 21.92 -21.35 -1.22
CA MET A 432 22.62 -20.27 -0.51
C MET A 432 24.14 -20.41 -0.61
N ALA A 433 24.68 -21.63 -0.59
CA ALA A 433 26.11 -21.87 -0.81
C ALA A 433 26.55 -21.39 -2.20
N GLN A 434 25.75 -21.64 -3.24
CA GLN A 434 26.03 -21.17 -4.59
C GLN A 434 25.97 -19.64 -4.71
N ILE A 435 25.01 -19.00 -4.06
CA ILE A 435 24.89 -17.53 -4.03
C ILE A 435 26.09 -16.90 -3.30
N MET A 436 26.44 -17.39 -2.11
CA MET A 436 27.54 -16.84 -1.29
C MET A 436 28.94 -17.10 -1.87
N ALA A 437 29.07 -18.08 -2.77
CA ALA A 437 30.30 -18.29 -3.54
C ALA A 437 30.52 -17.19 -4.60
N GLY A 438 29.41 -16.68 -5.18
CA GLY A 438 29.39 -15.62 -6.18
C GLY A 438 29.52 -14.20 -5.61
N PRO A 439 29.55 -13.18 -6.48
CA PRO A 439 29.54 -11.79 -6.03
C PRO A 439 28.21 -11.50 -5.31
N THR A 440 28.28 -10.86 -4.14
CA THR A 440 27.10 -10.35 -3.39
C THR A 440 27.17 -8.81 -3.30
N ASN A 441 26.24 -8.20 -2.57
CA ASN A 441 26.29 -6.76 -2.30
C ASN A 441 27.38 -6.37 -1.28
N TRP A 442 27.95 -7.36 -0.58
CA TRP A 442 29.02 -7.14 0.38
C TRP A 442 30.33 -6.82 -0.35
N LEU A 443 30.84 -5.60 -0.19
CA LEU A 443 31.95 -5.09 -1.01
C LEU A 443 33.34 -5.62 -0.59
N THR A 444 33.50 -6.00 0.67
CA THR A 444 34.83 -6.19 1.31
C THR A 444 35.67 -7.30 0.70
N ASP A 445 35.09 -8.46 0.40
CA ASP A 445 35.77 -9.64 -0.15
C ASP A 445 35.25 -10.03 -1.55
N ARG A 446 34.39 -9.20 -2.15
CA ARG A 446 33.73 -9.48 -3.43
C ARG A 446 34.70 -9.74 -4.57
N ALA A 447 35.85 -9.08 -4.57
CA ALA A 447 36.86 -9.25 -5.62
C ALA A 447 37.40 -10.68 -5.68
N ASP A 448 37.34 -11.41 -4.57
CA ASP A 448 37.82 -12.78 -4.42
C ASP A 448 36.73 -13.82 -4.71
N LYS A 449 35.47 -13.39 -4.94
CA LYS A 449 34.33 -14.28 -5.20
C LYS A 449 34.30 -14.76 -6.66
N GLU A 450 33.97 -16.03 -6.84
CA GLU A 450 33.89 -16.70 -8.14
C GLU A 450 32.47 -17.16 -8.47
N GLY A 451 32.11 -17.18 -9.76
CA GLY A 451 30.74 -17.42 -10.21
C GLY A 451 29.96 -16.13 -10.46
N GLY A 452 28.64 -16.26 -10.58
CA GLY A 452 27.76 -15.20 -11.07
C GLY A 452 27.80 -15.06 -12.60
N GLU A 453 26.98 -14.15 -13.13
CA GLU A 453 26.99 -13.77 -14.54
C GLU A 453 27.85 -12.53 -14.78
N PHE A 454 28.12 -12.24 -16.05
CA PHE A 454 28.94 -11.10 -16.45
C PHE A 454 28.29 -10.31 -17.56
N LEU A 455 28.29 -8.98 -17.44
CA LEU A 455 27.89 -8.06 -18.51
C LEU A 455 29.09 -7.24 -18.98
N PRO A 456 29.58 -7.45 -20.22
CA PRO A 456 30.63 -6.62 -20.82
C PRO A 456 30.29 -5.12 -20.79
N LEU A 457 31.29 -4.28 -20.53
CA LEU A 457 31.10 -2.83 -20.41
C LEU A 457 30.59 -2.18 -21.71
N ASP A 458 31.02 -2.67 -22.87
CA ASP A 458 30.56 -2.17 -24.18
C ASP A 458 29.05 -2.40 -24.39
N LEU A 459 28.54 -3.59 -24.03
CA LEU A 459 27.12 -3.89 -24.04
C LEU A 459 26.35 -3.07 -23.00
N TYR A 460 26.90 -2.89 -21.80
CA TYR A 460 26.32 -1.99 -20.81
C TYR A 460 26.16 -0.57 -21.37
N THR A 461 27.23 -0.01 -21.95
CA THR A 461 27.23 1.35 -22.51
C THR A 461 26.23 1.48 -23.65
N GLN A 462 26.07 0.46 -24.51
CA GLN A 462 25.04 0.46 -25.55
C GLN A 462 23.63 0.62 -24.98
N TYR A 463 23.28 -0.12 -23.93
CA TYR A 463 21.96 -0.01 -23.29
C TYR A 463 21.82 1.28 -22.48
N PHE A 464 22.89 1.71 -21.80
CA PHE A 464 22.93 2.95 -21.06
C PHE A 464 22.63 4.14 -21.96
N GLU A 465 23.21 4.21 -23.16
CA GLU A 465 23.02 5.33 -24.08
C GLU A 465 21.58 5.46 -24.60
N ALA A 466 20.79 4.38 -24.58
CA ALA A 466 19.39 4.39 -24.97
C ALA A 466 18.46 4.98 -23.89
N LEU A 467 18.95 5.21 -22.66
CA LEU A 467 18.17 5.83 -21.59
C LEU A 467 17.93 7.33 -21.83
N PRO A 468 16.84 7.91 -21.29
CA PRO A 468 16.62 9.35 -21.29
C PRO A 468 17.79 10.12 -20.70
N TRP A 469 18.04 11.33 -21.23
CA TRP A 469 19.17 12.16 -20.81
C TRP A 469 19.15 12.45 -19.31
N ASP A 470 18.00 12.79 -18.72
CA ASP A 470 17.85 13.04 -17.28
C ASP A 470 18.35 11.88 -16.41
N ILE A 471 18.05 10.63 -16.82
CA ILE A 471 18.49 9.43 -16.10
C ILE A 471 20.02 9.29 -16.20
N LYS A 472 20.57 9.47 -17.40
CA LYS A 472 22.03 9.42 -17.64
C LYS A 472 22.77 10.50 -16.88
N GLU A 473 22.22 11.72 -16.83
CA GLU A 473 22.81 12.84 -16.08
C GLU A 473 22.79 12.57 -14.58
N GLN A 474 21.64 12.16 -14.02
CA GLN A 474 21.50 11.91 -12.58
C GLN A 474 22.49 10.86 -12.06
N ILE A 475 22.58 9.70 -12.72
CA ILE A 475 23.49 8.62 -12.31
C ILE A 475 24.95 8.99 -12.52
N THR A 476 25.29 9.65 -13.63
CA THR A 476 26.67 10.08 -13.89
C THR A 476 27.12 11.16 -12.91
N THR A 477 26.19 12.06 -12.53
CA THR A 477 26.45 13.10 -11.53
C THR A 477 26.67 12.50 -10.15
N ARG A 478 25.86 11.50 -9.74
CA ARG A 478 25.97 10.90 -8.42
C ARG A 478 27.15 9.93 -8.29
N TRP A 479 27.36 9.09 -9.30
CA TRP A 479 28.25 7.92 -9.22
C TRP A 479 29.48 8.01 -10.15
N GLY A 480 29.57 9.03 -11.00
CA GLY A 480 30.63 9.16 -11.99
C GLY A 480 30.38 8.31 -13.23
N THR A 481 31.44 7.95 -13.95
CA THR A 481 31.30 7.11 -15.15
C THR A 481 31.18 5.63 -14.77
N PRO A 482 30.60 4.76 -15.64
CA PRO A 482 30.45 3.33 -15.34
C PRO A 482 31.76 2.63 -14.98
N GLU A 483 32.91 3.12 -15.46
CA GLU A 483 34.25 2.62 -15.15
C GLU A 483 34.65 2.73 -13.67
N LYS A 484 33.97 3.60 -12.92
CA LYS A 484 34.22 3.82 -11.49
C LYS A 484 33.34 2.95 -10.58
N ASP A 485 32.37 2.22 -11.15
CA ASP A 485 31.48 1.39 -10.35
C ASP A 485 32.26 0.23 -9.71
N PRO A 486 32.08 -0.02 -8.40
CA PRO A 486 32.87 -1.03 -7.72
C PRO A 486 32.61 -2.44 -8.28
N PHE A 487 31.47 -2.74 -8.89
CA PHE A 487 31.17 -4.07 -9.45
C PHE A 487 31.85 -4.35 -10.79
N LEU A 488 32.55 -3.38 -11.36
CA LEU A 488 33.29 -3.55 -12.58
C LEU A 488 34.62 -4.30 -12.31
N ARG A 489 34.86 -5.42 -12.99
CA ARG A 489 36.11 -6.19 -12.88
C ARG A 489 36.64 -6.65 -14.24
N PRO A 490 37.97 -6.79 -14.39
CA PRO A 490 38.55 -7.48 -15.53
C PRO A 490 38.32 -9.00 -15.39
N ILE A 491 37.90 -9.66 -16.46
CA ILE A 491 37.82 -11.12 -16.56
C ILE A 491 38.70 -11.59 -17.72
N LYS A 492 39.52 -12.62 -17.47
CA LYS A 492 40.28 -13.32 -18.51
C LYS A 492 39.34 -14.29 -19.23
N LEU A 493 39.26 -14.18 -20.55
CA LEU A 493 38.51 -15.15 -21.36
C LEU A 493 39.14 -16.55 -21.30
N PRO A 494 38.36 -17.61 -21.55
CA PRO A 494 38.89 -18.96 -21.66
C PRO A 494 40.02 -19.06 -22.71
N PRO A 495 40.95 -20.02 -22.59
CA PRO A 495 42.10 -20.17 -23.48
C PRO A 495 41.76 -20.38 -24.97
N GLU A 496 40.51 -20.70 -25.28
CA GLU A 496 40.00 -20.95 -26.63
C GLU A 496 39.65 -19.67 -27.39
N ALA A 497 39.68 -18.50 -26.73
CA ALA A 497 39.54 -17.21 -27.38
C ALA A 497 40.80 -16.87 -28.21
N PRO A 498 40.69 -16.25 -29.41
CA PRO A 498 41.82 -16.04 -30.33
C PRO A 498 42.98 -15.17 -29.79
N THR A 499 42.87 -14.60 -28.59
CA THR A 499 43.87 -13.73 -27.95
C THR A 499 43.80 -13.85 -26.42
N ASP A 500 44.93 -13.56 -25.74
CA ASP A 500 45.01 -13.31 -24.27
C ASP A 500 44.31 -11.97 -23.94
N THR A 501 43.00 -11.92 -24.22
CA THR A 501 42.16 -10.73 -24.12
C THR A 501 41.42 -10.74 -22.78
N THR A 502 41.82 -9.81 -21.92
CA THR A 502 41.04 -9.42 -20.74
C THR A 502 39.91 -8.51 -21.18
N ILE A 503 38.67 -8.84 -20.80
CA ILE A 503 37.50 -7.99 -21.02
C ILE A 503 37.06 -7.41 -19.67
N THR A 504 36.72 -6.13 -19.64
CA THR A 504 36.19 -5.46 -18.45
C THR A 504 34.66 -5.39 -18.52
N GLY A 505 34.00 -5.63 -17.39
CA GLY A 505 32.54 -5.64 -17.30
C GLY A 505 32.04 -5.86 -15.89
N PHE A 506 30.73 -5.87 -15.72
CA PHE A 506 30.08 -6.00 -14.42
C PHE A 506 29.97 -7.46 -13.99
N ALA A 507 30.44 -7.77 -12.79
CA ALA A 507 30.16 -9.05 -12.13
C ALA A 507 28.77 -8.98 -11.47
N LEU A 508 27.87 -9.88 -11.86
CA LEU A 508 26.47 -9.85 -11.47
C LEU A 508 26.16 -11.05 -10.58
N SER A 509 25.45 -10.80 -9.48
CA SER A 509 24.95 -11.82 -8.55
C SER A 509 23.76 -12.56 -9.16
N ILE A 510 23.99 -13.30 -10.24
CA ILE A 510 22.98 -14.04 -11.00
C ILE A 510 23.51 -15.44 -11.25
N HIS A 511 22.72 -16.47 -10.93
CA HIS A 511 23.11 -17.86 -11.06
C HIS A 511 22.09 -18.61 -11.92
N ARG A 512 22.56 -19.39 -12.89
CA ARG A 512 21.70 -20.16 -13.82
C ARG A 512 21.31 -21.53 -13.26
N PHE A 513 20.07 -21.89 -13.52
CA PHE A 513 19.45 -23.18 -13.22
C PHE A 513 18.66 -23.67 -14.44
N GLY A 514 19.30 -23.69 -15.63
CA GLY A 514 18.65 -23.92 -16.93
C GLY A 514 18.13 -22.61 -17.53
N ASN A 515 16.87 -22.61 -17.98
CA ASN A 515 16.11 -21.42 -18.38
C ASN A 515 15.51 -20.65 -17.18
N ALA A 516 15.89 -21.00 -15.95
CA ALA A 516 15.68 -20.14 -14.79
C ALA A 516 17.00 -19.52 -14.31
N VAL A 517 16.93 -18.30 -13.79
CA VAL A 517 18.03 -17.67 -13.05
C VAL A 517 17.57 -17.27 -11.65
N VAL A 518 18.45 -17.39 -10.67
CA VAL A 518 18.25 -16.79 -9.33
C VAL A 518 19.27 -15.67 -9.17
N GLY A 519 18.81 -14.47 -8.84
CA GLY A 519 19.71 -13.32 -8.66
C GLY A 519 19.47 -12.56 -7.37
N LEU A 520 20.53 -12.00 -6.79
CA LEU A 520 20.45 -11.10 -5.65
C LEU A 520 20.22 -9.67 -6.16
N GLN A 521 19.16 -9.02 -5.70
CA GLN A 521 18.88 -7.65 -6.08
C GLN A 521 20.04 -6.72 -5.65
N PRO A 522 20.56 -5.88 -6.55
CA PRO A 522 21.62 -4.96 -6.21
C PRO A 522 21.21 -3.96 -5.12
N ALA A 523 22.18 -3.57 -4.29
CA ALA A 523 22.03 -2.51 -3.31
C ALA A 523 21.75 -1.15 -3.97
N ARG A 524 21.01 -0.27 -3.29
CA ARG A 524 20.69 1.08 -3.78
C ARG A 524 21.89 2.05 -3.79
N GLY A 525 23.02 1.66 -3.20
CA GLY A 525 24.26 2.43 -3.20
C GLY A 525 24.67 3.06 -1.86
N TYR A 526 23.84 2.96 -0.80
CA TYR A 526 24.20 3.46 0.55
C TYR A 526 25.51 2.89 1.08
N ASN A 527 25.90 1.68 0.67
CA ASN A 527 27.14 1.01 1.05
C ASN A 527 28.37 1.42 0.20
N ILE A 528 28.18 2.09 -0.95
CA ILE A 528 29.27 2.48 -1.84
C ILE A 528 29.96 3.74 -1.31
N ASP A 529 29.15 4.69 -0.83
CA ASP A 529 29.60 5.98 -0.31
C ASP A 529 28.70 6.41 0.87
N PRO A 530 28.78 5.73 2.03
CA PRO A 530 27.82 5.93 3.11
C PRO A 530 27.71 7.37 3.59
N THR A 531 28.85 8.06 3.74
CA THR A 531 28.94 9.42 4.30
C THR A 531 28.18 10.47 3.49
N ASP A 532 28.30 10.48 2.16
CA ASP A 532 27.56 11.46 1.35
C ASP A 532 26.10 11.00 1.09
N THR A 533 25.83 9.71 1.23
CA THR A 533 24.55 9.12 0.80
C THR A 533 23.45 9.17 1.86
N TYR A 534 23.77 9.06 3.15
CA TYR A 534 22.73 8.99 4.19
C TYR A 534 21.91 10.29 4.31
N HIS A 535 22.41 11.41 3.79
CA HIS A 535 21.70 12.68 3.67
C HIS A 535 20.84 12.82 2.41
N SER A 536 20.78 11.80 1.55
CA SER A 536 20.11 11.85 0.24
C SER A 536 18.89 10.91 0.20
N PRO A 537 17.68 11.38 0.58
CA PRO A 537 16.44 10.60 0.49
C PRO A 537 16.11 10.11 -0.92
N ASP A 538 16.48 10.89 -1.93
CA ASP A 538 16.27 10.66 -3.35
C ASP A 538 17.47 10.02 -4.03
N LEU A 539 18.27 9.22 -3.31
CA LEU A 539 19.40 8.48 -3.87
C LEU A 539 18.97 7.66 -5.10
N VAL A 540 19.61 7.95 -6.23
CA VAL A 540 19.49 7.22 -7.49
C VAL A 540 20.38 5.97 -7.48
N PRO A 541 19.97 4.87 -8.13
CA PRO A 541 20.72 3.62 -8.08
C PRO A 541 22.07 3.72 -8.85
N PRO A 542 23.11 2.99 -8.41
CA PRO A 542 24.41 2.91 -9.08
C PRO A 542 24.38 2.14 -10.42
N HIS A 543 25.48 2.18 -11.18
CA HIS A 543 25.56 1.58 -12.53
C HIS A 543 25.39 0.05 -12.50
N ASN A 544 25.90 -0.65 -11.47
CA ASN A 544 25.70 -2.09 -11.31
C ASN A 544 24.22 -2.49 -11.18
N TYR A 545 23.39 -1.62 -10.61
CA TYR A 545 21.94 -1.84 -10.51
C TYR A 545 21.33 -1.90 -11.92
N LEU A 546 21.69 -0.96 -12.80
CA LEU A 546 21.28 -0.99 -14.20
C LEU A 546 21.87 -2.20 -14.93
N ALA A 547 23.15 -2.52 -14.71
CA ALA A 547 23.80 -3.65 -15.35
C ALA A 547 23.09 -4.98 -15.05
N PHE A 548 22.66 -5.19 -13.80
CA PHE A 548 21.89 -6.36 -13.40
C PHE A 548 20.58 -6.50 -14.19
N TYR A 549 19.76 -5.45 -14.23
CA TYR A 549 18.48 -5.50 -14.93
C TYR A 549 18.62 -5.44 -16.45
N PHE A 550 19.64 -4.78 -16.99
CA PHE A 550 19.96 -4.82 -18.42
C PHE A 550 20.38 -6.21 -18.85
N TRP A 551 21.15 -6.91 -18.02
CA TRP A 551 21.49 -8.30 -18.28
C TRP A 551 20.21 -9.15 -18.35
N LEU A 552 19.30 -9.02 -17.37
CA LEU A 552 18.03 -9.77 -17.37
C LEU A 552 17.17 -9.45 -18.59
N ARG A 553 16.96 -8.16 -18.90
CA ARG A 553 16.02 -7.69 -19.91
C ARG A 553 16.52 -7.85 -21.34
N HIS A 554 17.79 -7.54 -21.56
CA HIS A 554 18.32 -7.33 -22.91
C HIS A 554 19.37 -8.36 -23.32
N HIS A 555 20.21 -8.82 -22.39
CA HIS A 555 21.27 -9.78 -22.69
C HIS A 555 20.76 -11.22 -22.62
N TRP A 556 20.18 -11.61 -21.49
CA TRP A 556 19.60 -12.93 -21.29
C TRP A 556 18.19 -13.04 -21.88
N GLY A 557 17.43 -11.96 -21.80
CA GLY A 557 16.08 -11.84 -22.36
C GLY A 557 15.04 -12.63 -21.56
N ALA A 558 14.85 -12.26 -20.30
CA ALA A 558 13.82 -12.85 -19.43
C ALA A 558 12.42 -12.63 -20.01
N ASP A 559 11.61 -13.68 -20.09
CA ASP A 559 10.19 -13.58 -20.45
C ASP A 559 9.36 -13.03 -19.27
N ALA A 560 9.78 -13.33 -18.04
CA ALA A 560 9.19 -12.81 -16.82
C ALA A 560 10.21 -12.70 -15.69
N ILE A 561 10.03 -11.70 -14.83
CA ILE A 561 10.80 -11.52 -13.60
C ILE A 561 9.87 -11.71 -12.40
N VAL A 562 10.29 -12.55 -11.47
CA VAL A 562 9.61 -12.85 -10.22
C VAL A 562 10.46 -12.31 -9.07
N HIS A 563 9.99 -11.32 -8.33
CA HIS A 563 10.63 -10.92 -7.07
C HIS A 563 10.09 -11.80 -5.94
N MET A 564 10.97 -12.47 -5.21
CA MET A 564 10.58 -13.46 -4.20
C MET A 564 10.47 -12.80 -2.82
N GLY A 565 9.24 -12.56 -2.36
CA GLY A 565 8.95 -12.11 -1.01
C GLY A 565 8.99 -10.59 -0.79
N LYS A 566 8.24 -10.14 0.21
CA LYS A 566 8.24 -8.75 0.69
C LYS A 566 9.61 -8.40 1.29
N HIS A 567 10.29 -7.33 0.85
CA HIS A 567 10.08 -6.58 -0.38
C HIS A 567 11.46 -6.24 -0.97
N GLY A 568 11.49 -5.94 -2.27
CA GLY A 568 12.65 -5.47 -2.98
C GLY A 568 12.84 -3.97 -2.76
N ASN A 569 13.86 -3.40 -3.41
CA ASN A 569 14.13 -1.97 -3.34
C ASN A 569 13.80 -1.21 -4.64
N LEU A 570 13.23 -1.89 -5.66
CA LEU A 570 13.03 -1.34 -7.01
C LEU A 570 11.84 -0.39 -7.08
N GLU A 571 10.70 -0.83 -6.54
CA GLU A 571 9.46 -0.09 -6.43
C GLU A 571 9.57 1.13 -5.51
N TRP A 572 10.67 1.27 -4.78
CA TRP A 572 10.98 2.38 -3.87
C TRP A 572 12.03 3.36 -4.42
N LEU A 573 12.54 3.14 -5.64
CA LEU A 573 13.48 4.05 -6.28
C LEU A 573 12.84 5.42 -6.59
N PRO A 574 13.62 6.51 -6.73
CA PRO A 574 13.07 7.85 -6.89
C PRO A 574 12.19 8.01 -8.13
N GLY A 575 11.10 8.76 -7.99
CA GLY A 575 10.20 9.08 -9.10
C GLY A 575 8.77 9.35 -8.65
N LYS A 576 7.84 9.40 -9.59
CA LYS A 576 6.42 9.63 -9.31
C LYS A 576 5.81 8.51 -8.46
N ALA A 577 4.77 8.83 -7.69
CA ALA A 577 4.05 7.88 -6.82
C ALA A 577 3.28 6.81 -7.61
N VAL A 578 2.65 7.20 -8.72
CA VAL A 578 1.88 6.32 -9.62
C VAL A 578 1.93 6.88 -11.04
N ALA A 579 1.54 6.07 -12.05
CA ALA A 579 1.54 6.47 -13.47
C ALA A 579 2.88 7.09 -13.90
N LEU A 580 3.95 6.29 -13.75
CA LEU A 580 5.33 6.71 -13.95
C LEU A 580 5.62 7.30 -15.34
N SER A 581 6.65 8.14 -15.41
CA SER A 581 7.29 8.62 -16.65
C SER A 581 8.54 7.78 -16.98
N GLU A 582 9.11 7.97 -18.18
CA GLU A 582 10.39 7.34 -18.60
C GLU A 582 11.58 7.79 -17.75
N THR A 583 11.42 8.92 -17.06
CA THR A 583 12.40 9.51 -16.13
C THR A 583 12.20 9.06 -14.68
N CYS A 584 11.27 8.13 -14.41
CA CYS A 584 11.16 7.49 -13.10
C CYS A 584 12.08 6.28 -13.03
N TRP A 585 12.90 6.19 -11.97
CA TRP A 585 13.88 5.12 -11.81
C TRP A 585 13.31 3.69 -11.84
N PRO A 586 12.17 3.38 -11.19
CA PRO A 586 11.59 2.04 -11.31
C PRO A 586 11.32 1.64 -12.77
N GLU A 587 10.89 2.58 -13.61
CA GLU A 587 10.62 2.33 -15.03
C GLU A 587 11.90 2.24 -15.87
N ALA A 588 12.85 3.16 -15.67
CA ALA A 588 14.12 3.14 -16.39
C ALA A 588 14.86 1.81 -16.18
N VAL A 589 14.82 1.29 -14.95
CA VAL A 589 15.48 0.04 -14.57
C VAL A 589 14.70 -1.20 -15.06
N PHE A 590 13.41 -1.28 -14.76
CA PHE A 590 12.64 -2.51 -14.99
C PHE A 590 12.05 -2.60 -16.41
N GLY A 591 11.72 -1.44 -17.00
CA GLY A 591 11.10 -1.34 -18.31
C GLY A 591 9.75 -2.08 -18.43
N PRO A 592 9.29 -2.31 -19.66
CA PRO A 592 8.00 -2.96 -19.94
C PRO A 592 8.07 -4.50 -19.81
N THR A 593 8.57 -5.02 -18.69
CA THR A 593 8.77 -6.46 -18.46
C THR A 593 7.60 -7.07 -17.67
N PRO A 594 7.17 -8.31 -17.93
CA PRO A 594 6.22 -9.00 -17.05
C PRO A 594 6.79 -9.18 -15.63
N HIS A 595 6.07 -8.64 -14.64
CA HIS A 595 6.46 -8.67 -13.22
C HIS A 595 5.45 -9.46 -12.41
N ILE A 596 5.95 -10.47 -11.70
CA ILE A 596 5.15 -11.31 -10.80
C ILE A 596 5.79 -11.24 -9.42
N TYR A 597 4.98 -11.20 -8.37
CA TYR A 597 5.52 -10.90 -7.05
C TYR A 597 4.78 -11.66 -5.94
N PRO A 598 5.33 -12.81 -5.49
CA PRO A 598 4.98 -13.41 -4.19
C PRO A 598 5.06 -12.42 -3.04
N PHE A 599 3.95 -12.15 -2.36
CA PHE A 599 3.85 -11.12 -1.32
C PHE A 599 2.98 -11.56 -0.14
N ILE A 600 3.28 -11.13 1.08
CA ILE A 600 2.52 -11.56 2.26
C ILE A 600 1.12 -10.91 2.29
N VAL A 601 0.08 -11.71 2.54
CA VAL A 601 -1.34 -11.26 2.45
C VAL A 601 -1.70 -10.13 3.42
N ASN A 602 -1.00 -10.04 4.56
CA ASN A 602 -1.24 -9.03 5.58
C ASN A 602 -0.46 -7.73 5.34
N ASP A 603 0.25 -7.57 4.23
CA ASP A 603 0.94 -6.31 3.93
C ASP A 603 0.46 -5.62 2.65
N PRO A 604 -0.79 -5.11 2.68
CA PRO A 604 -1.40 -4.51 1.50
C PRO A 604 -0.67 -3.27 1.00
N GLY A 605 -0.05 -2.51 1.92
CA GLY A 605 0.53 -1.22 1.56
C GLY A 605 1.69 -1.35 0.58
N GLU A 606 2.68 -2.16 0.93
CA GLU A 606 3.89 -2.28 0.13
C GLU A 606 3.64 -3.09 -1.16
N GLY A 607 2.81 -4.12 -1.11
CA GLY A 607 2.40 -4.82 -2.33
C GLY A 607 1.63 -3.91 -3.30
N THR A 608 0.82 -2.97 -2.77
CA THR A 608 0.17 -1.93 -3.60
C THR A 608 1.20 -1.01 -4.25
N GLN A 609 2.30 -0.68 -3.58
CA GLN A 609 3.38 0.10 -4.17
C GLN A 609 4.01 -0.61 -5.37
N ALA A 610 4.29 -1.92 -5.23
CA ALA A 610 4.79 -2.74 -6.33
C ALA A 610 3.80 -2.76 -7.51
N LYS A 611 2.50 -2.97 -7.26
CA LYS A 611 1.44 -2.92 -8.30
C LYS A 611 1.45 -1.60 -9.05
N ARG A 612 1.56 -0.48 -8.33
CA ARG A 612 1.38 0.88 -8.88
C ARG A 612 2.63 1.45 -9.56
N ARG A 613 3.82 1.05 -9.14
CA ARG A 613 5.10 1.59 -9.68
C ARG A 613 5.80 0.64 -10.64
N THR A 614 5.49 -0.66 -10.60
CA THR A 614 6.19 -1.66 -11.43
C THR A 614 5.26 -2.58 -12.20
N SER A 615 3.95 -2.34 -12.15
CA SER A 615 2.94 -3.18 -12.81
C SER A 615 2.98 -4.64 -12.34
N ALA A 616 3.32 -4.86 -11.07
CA ALA A 616 3.42 -6.19 -10.47
C ALA A 616 2.07 -6.90 -10.43
N VAL A 617 2.06 -8.18 -10.80
CA VAL A 617 1.00 -9.13 -10.46
C VAL A 617 1.38 -9.76 -9.12
N ILE A 618 0.67 -9.36 -8.06
CA ILE A 618 0.89 -9.95 -6.75
C ILE A 618 0.37 -11.39 -6.74
N ILE A 619 1.13 -12.29 -6.13
CA ILE A 619 0.65 -13.61 -5.74
C ILE A 619 0.72 -13.63 -4.22
N ASP A 620 -0.41 -13.39 -3.56
CA ASP A 620 -0.40 -13.34 -2.11
C ASP A 620 -0.09 -14.71 -1.50
N HIS A 621 0.57 -14.69 -0.35
CA HIS A 621 0.93 -15.90 0.39
C HIS A 621 0.57 -15.78 1.86
N LEU A 622 0.44 -16.94 2.50
CA LEU A 622 0.08 -17.05 3.90
C LEU A 622 1.15 -16.42 4.80
N THR A 623 0.70 -15.94 5.95
CA THR A 623 1.57 -15.48 7.04
C THR A 623 2.27 -16.69 7.69
N PRO A 624 3.38 -16.50 8.45
CA PRO A 624 3.90 -17.58 9.29
C PRO A 624 2.81 -18.19 10.17
N PRO A 625 2.87 -19.51 10.46
CA PRO A 625 1.97 -20.11 11.42
C PRO A 625 2.20 -19.49 12.80
N LEU A 626 1.10 -19.16 13.47
CA LEU A 626 1.12 -18.59 14.81
C LEU A 626 0.88 -19.67 15.86
N THR A 627 1.48 -19.46 17.03
CA THR A 627 1.25 -20.27 18.23
C THR A 627 1.26 -19.37 19.45
N ARG A 628 0.84 -19.93 20.59
CA ARG A 628 0.99 -19.28 21.88
C ARG A 628 2.44 -19.39 22.39
N ALA A 629 2.95 -18.34 23.02
CA ALA A 629 4.32 -18.27 23.54
C ALA A 629 4.59 -19.28 24.66
N GLU A 630 3.66 -19.44 25.60
CA GLU A 630 3.76 -20.34 26.76
C GLU A 630 4.89 -19.97 27.75
N SER A 631 4.85 -20.57 28.95
CA SER A 631 5.87 -20.36 29.98
C SER A 631 7.05 -21.32 29.77
N TYR A 632 8.28 -20.85 30.01
CA TYR A 632 9.50 -21.65 29.91
C TYR A 632 10.53 -21.22 30.94
N GLY A 633 11.51 -22.08 31.21
CA GLY A 633 12.68 -21.79 32.04
C GLY A 633 12.31 -21.05 33.35
N PRO A 634 12.97 -19.92 33.66
CA PRO A 634 12.69 -19.15 34.88
C PRO A 634 11.27 -18.60 34.99
N LEU A 635 10.56 -18.35 33.88
CA LEU A 635 9.17 -17.87 33.92
C LEU A 635 8.24 -18.93 34.49
N ARG A 636 8.44 -20.20 34.10
CA ARG A 636 7.70 -21.34 34.64
C ARG A 636 8.04 -21.59 36.11
N ASP A 637 9.30 -21.44 36.49
CA ASP A 637 9.73 -21.61 37.88
C ASP A 637 9.13 -20.51 38.77
N LEU A 638 9.05 -19.26 38.27
CA LEU A 638 8.37 -18.16 38.95
C LEU A 638 6.86 -18.39 39.07
N GLU A 639 6.21 -18.86 38.01
CA GLU A 639 4.78 -19.22 38.03
C GLU A 639 4.50 -20.26 39.12
N ALA A 640 5.31 -21.32 39.20
CA ALA A 640 5.17 -22.34 40.24
C ALA A 640 5.38 -21.78 41.67
N LEU A 641 6.34 -20.88 41.87
CA LEU A 641 6.57 -20.22 43.16
C LEU A 641 5.41 -19.29 43.55
N VAL A 642 4.87 -18.54 42.59
CA VAL A 642 3.71 -17.66 42.80
C VAL A 642 2.48 -18.48 43.17
N ASP A 643 2.25 -19.61 42.50
CA ASP A 643 1.18 -20.53 42.84
C ASP A 643 1.33 -21.10 44.25
N GLU A 644 2.53 -21.56 44.61
CA GLU A 644 2.81 -22.05 45.97
C GLU A 644 2.61 -20.96 47.02
N TYR A 645 2.97 -19.70 46.71
CA TYR A 645 2.78 -18.56 47.61
C TYR A 645 1.31 -18.34 47.94
N TYR A 646 0.44 -18.37 46.92
CA TYR A 646 -0.99 -18.19 47.11
C TYR A 646 -1.68 -19.42 47.74
N GLU A 647 -1.18 -20.65 47.51
CA GLU A 647 -1.65 -21.84 48.23
C GLU A 647 -1.30 -21.79 49.73
N ALA A 648 -0.12 -21.26 50.06
CA ALA A 648 0.31 -21.08 51.45
C ALA A 648 -0.41 -19.91 52.16
N ALA A 649 -0.97 -18.97 51.38
CA ALA A 649 -1.66 -17.79 51.88
C ALA A 649 -2.85 -18.16 52.77
N GLY A 650 -2.71 -17.93 54.08
CA GLY A 650 -3.74 -18.23 55.09
C GLY A 650 -3.59 -19.58 55.81
N VAL A 651 -2.62 -20.42 55.42
CA VAL A 651 -2.38 -21.74 56.03
C VAL A 651 -1.05 -21.82 56.79
N ASP A 652 0.03 -21.24 56.24
CA ASP A 652 1.36 -21.25 56.87
C ASP A 652 2.11 -19.91 56.68
N PRO A 653 2.02 -18.99 57.66
CA PRO A 653 2.66 -17.68 57.59
C PRO A 653 4.19 -17.72 57.42
N ARG A 654 4.88 -18.75 57.94
CA ARG A 654 6.34 -18.85 57.84
C ARG A 654 6.78 -19.23 56.44
N ARG A 655 5.99 -20.04 55.74
CA ARG A 655 6.24 -20.45 54.35
C ARG A 655 6.05 -19.28 53.39
N ILE A 656 5.04 -18.44 53.61
CA ILE A 656 4.78 -17.23 52.81
C ILE A 656 6.00 -16.29 52.79
N ASP A 657 6.60 -16.01 53.96
CA ASP A 657 7.77 -15.12 54.04
C ASP A 657 9.03 -15.69 53.37
N HIS A 658 9.11 -17.01 53.26
CA HIS A 658 10.18 -17.67 52.50
C HIS A 658 9.93 -17.56 51.00
N LEU A 659 8.74 -17.95 50.55
CA LEU A 659 8.34 -17.92 49.13
C LEU A 659 8.39 -16.51 48.56
N ARG A 660 7.93 -15.50 49.32
CA ARG A 660 8.03 -14.09 48.91
C ARG A 660 9.48 -13.68 48.63
N ARG A 661 10.41 -14.06 49.52
CA ARG A 661 11.84 -13.75 49.34
C ARG A 661 12.42 -14.47 48.13
N GLU A 662 12.00 -15.70 47.86
CA GLU A 662 12.44 -16.45 46.68
C GLU A 662 11.89 -15.85 45.38
N ILE A 663 10.59 -15.54 45.33
CA ILE A 663 9.96 -14.90 44.16
C ILE A 663 10.63 -13.57 43.84
N LEU A 664 10.79 -12.70 44.84
CA LEU A 664 11.46 -11.41 44.66
C LEU A 664 12.92 -11.62 44.23
N SER A 665 13.67 -12.52 44.89
CA SER A 665 15.05 -12.80 44.51
C SER A 665 15.19 -13.32 43.08
N LEU A 666 14.31 -14.24 42.65
CA LEU A 666 14.35 -14.81 41.30
C LEU A 666 13.92 -13.76 40.26
N SER A 667 12.92 -12.94 40.56
CA SER A 667 12.48 -11.82 39.72
C SER A 667 13.59 -10.79 39.52
N GLU A 668 14.35 -10.47 40.56
CA GLU A 668 15.51 -9.57 40.48
C GLU A 668 16.65 -10.18 39.65
N VAL A 669 16.98 -11.45 39.88
CA VAL A 669 18.11 -12.13 39.21
C VAL A 669 17.86 -12.28 37.71
N THR A 670 16.62 -12.53 37.31
CA THR A 670 16.16 -12.68 35.92
C THR A 670 15.85 -11.35 35.24
N GLY A 671 15.92 -10.23 35.98
CA GLY A 671 15.56 -8.89 35.50
C GLY A 671 14.07 -8.66 35.33
N LEU A 672 13.22 -9.65 35.62
CA LEU A 672 11.78 -9.60 35.42
C LEU A 672 11.09 -8.56 36.32
N ALA A 673 11.64 -8.32 37.51
CA ALA A 673 11.16 -7.27 38.42
C ALA A 673 11.13 -5.88 37.76
N LYS A 674 12.12 -5.59 36.89
CA LYS A 674 12.17 -4.32 36.16
C LYS A 674 11.09 -4.26 35.07
N ASP A 675 10.91 -5.34 34.34
CA ASP A 675 9.96 -5.40 33.22
C ASP A 675 8.50 -5.44 33.68
N ALA A 676 8.25 -6.02 34.86
CA ALA A 676 6.94 -6.03 35.52
C ALA A 676 6.64 -4.71 36.27
N GLY A 677 7.59 -3.77 36.32
CA GLY A 677 7.39 -2.45 36.94
C GLY A 677 7.34 -2.48 38.47
N PHE A 678 8.23 -3.22 39.11
CA PHE A 678 8.30 -3.30 40.57
C PHE A 678 8.62 -1.94 41.19
N THR A 679 7.91 -1.60 42.27
CA THR A 679 8.03 -0.33 42.99
C THR A 679 8.60 -0.48 44.40
N GLY A 680 8.81 -1.72 44.85
CA GLY A 680 9.21 -2.05 46.22
C GLY A 680 8.04 -2.28 47.18
N ASP A 681 6.81 -2.17 46.69
CA ASP A 681 5.60 -2.59 47.40
C ASP A 681 5.38 -4.07 47.14
N GLN A 682 5.79 -4.91 48.09
CA GLN A 682 5.92 -6.35 47.87
C GLN A 682 4.60 -7.02 47.46
N ASP A 683 3.46 -6.61 48.02
CA ASP A 683 2.17 -7.23 47.69
C ASP A 683 1.66 -6.76 46.31
N GLY A 684 1.79 -5.46 46.01
CA GLY A 684 1.47 -4.92 44.68
C GLY A 684 2.37 -5.49 43.58
N ASP A 685 3.66 -5.65 43.86
CA ASP A 685 4.65 -6.15 42.90
C ASP A 685 4.42 -7.64 42.57
N LEU A 686 3.97 -8.46 43.52
CA LEU A 686 3.55 -9.84 43.25
C LEU A 686 2.34 -9.90 42.31
N GLY A 687 1.34 -9.03 42.51
CA GLY A 687 0.18 -8.95 41.61
C GLY A 687 0.57 -8.52 40.18
N LYS A 688 1.47 -7.53 40.06
CA LYS A 688 2.02 -7.11 38.75
C LYS A 688 2.79 -8.24 38.05
N LEU A 689 3.61 -8.97 38.81
CA LEU A 689 4.36 -10.12 38.31
C LEU A 689 3.42 -11.18 37.74
N ASP A 690 2.39 -11.53 38.48
CA ASP A 690 1.39 -12.52 38.07
C ASP A 690 0.68 -12.12 36.77
N ALA A 691 0.20 -10.86 36.70
CA ALA A 691 -0.38 -10.30 35.48
C ALA A 691 0.58 -10.40 34.28
N TYR A 692 1.84 -10.01 34.51
CA TYR A 692 2.88 -9.99 33.50
C TYR A 692 3.20 -11.40 32.96
N LEU A 693 3.31 -12.39 33.85
CA LEU A 693 3.55 -13.79 33.47
C LEU A 693 2.38 -14.34 32.63
N CYS A 694 1.13 -14.06 33.02
CA CYS A 694 -0.04 -14.45 32.23
C CYS A 694 -0.03 -13.80 30.84
N GLU A 695 0.28 -12.51 30.73
CA GLU A 695 0.37 -11.83 29.44
C GLU A 695 1.46 -12.41 28.54
N LEU A 696 2.65 -12.69 29.08
CA LEU A 696 3.75 -13.29 28.32
C LEU A 696 3.37 -14.67 27.78
N LYS A 697 2.78 -15.50 28.65
CA LYS A 697 2.33 -16.84 28.31
C LYS A 697 1.27 -16.83 27.22
N GLU A 698 0.34 -15.88 27.24
CA GLU A 698 -0.78 -15.76 26.29
C GLU A 698 -0.47 -14.98 25.00
N ALA A 699 0.75 -14.45 24.88
CA ALA A 699 1.22 -13.78 23.68
C ALA A 699 1.16 -14.73 22.47
N GLN A 700 0.75 -14.19 21.32
CA GLN A 700 0.81 -14.90 20.04
C GLN A 700 2.14 -14.57 19.38
N ILE A 701 2.86 -15.60 18.97
CA ILE A 701 4.18 -15.51 18.33
C ILE A 701 4.19 -16.42 17.09
N ARG A 702 5.12 -16.18 16.16
CA ARG A 702 5.36 -17.10 15.05
C ARG A 702 6.04 -18.39 15.50
N ASP A 703 5.62 -19.52 14.94
CA ASP A 703 6.26 -20.83 15.11
C ASP A 703 7.04 -21.21 13.84
N GLY A 704 8.07 -20.43 13.52
CA GLY A 704 8.84 -20.56 12.28
C GLY A 704 8.41 -19.56 11.19
N LEU A 705 8.58 -19.94 9.93
CA LEU A 705 8.35 -19.11 8.75
C LEU A 705 7.42 -19.82 7.75
N HIS A 706 6.76 -19.05 6.89
CA HIS A 706 6.03 -19.61 5.75
C HIS A 706 6.98 -20.07 4.65
N VAL A 707 6.64 -21.12 3.91
CA VAL A 707 7.33 -21.51 2.67
C VAL A 707 6.34 -21.38 1.53
N PHE A 708 6.58 -20.44 0.61
CA PHE A 708 5.68 -20.18 -0.52
C PHE A 708 5.35 -21.47 -1.28
N GLY A 709 4.06 -21.73 -1.48
CA GLY A 709 3.58 -22.95 -2.13
C GLY A 709 3.29 -24.11 -1.17
N GLN A 710 3.52 -23.96 0.14
CA GLN A 710 3.33 -25.02 1.14
C GLN A 710 2.46 -24.55 2.30
N SER A 711 1.36 -25.27 2.56
CA SER A 711 0.51 -25.01 3.73
C SER A 711 1.11 -25.60 5.01
N PRO A 712 0.87 -24.99 6.19
CA PRO A 712 1.27 -25.56 7.47
C PRO A 712 0.57 -26.91 7.69
N THR A 713 1.20 -27.78 8.49
CA THR A 713 0.66 -29.11 8.82
C THR A 713 0.79 -29.40 10.32
N GLY A 714 -0.03 -30.33 10.84
CA GLY A 714 0.08 -30.81 12.21
C GLY A 714 -0.13 -29.70 13.24
N GLN A 715 0.82 -29.52 14.17
CA GLN A 715 0.71 -28.51 15.22
C GLN A 715 0.59 -27.08 14.67
N GLN A 716 1.39 -26.72 13.66
CA GLN A 716 1.37 -25.37 13.07
C GLN A 716 0.01 -25.05 12.43
N GLU A 717 -0.62 -26.05 11.80
CA GLU A 717 -1.94 -25.93 11.19
C GLU A 717 -3.04 -25.74 12.23
N ARG A 718 -3.06 -26.59 13.26
CA ARG A 718 -4.03 -26.51 14.36
C ARG A 718 -3.93 -25.18 15.10
N ASP A 719 -2.72 -24.79 15.49
CA ASP A 719 -2.51 -23.57 16.28
C ASP A 719 -2.87 -22.32 15.46
N LEU A 720 -2.56 -22.31 14.15
CA LEU A 720 -3.02 -21.25 13.25
C LEU A 720 -4.54 -21.21 13.12
N ALA A 721 -5.22 -22.36 12.99
CA ALA A 721 -6.68 -22.40 12.93
C ALA A 721 -7.34 -21.87 14.21
N ILE A 722 -6.76 -22.17 15.38
CA ILE A 722 -7.21 -21.59 16.66
C ILE A 722 -6.98 -20.08 16.67
N ALA A 723 -5.81 -19.59 16.21
CA ALA A 723 -5.51 -18.17 16.14
C ALA A 723 -6.50 -17.41 15.23
N LEU A 724 -6.84 -17.97 14.06
CA LEU A 724 -7.87 -17.44 13.16
C LEU A 724 -9.27 -17.46 13.77
N ALA A 725 -9.56 -18.44 14.63
CA ALA A 725 -10.83 -18.56 15.33
C ALA A 725 -10.91 -17.77 16.66
N ARG A 726 -9.81 -17.13 17.08
CA ARG A 726 -9.66 -16.53 18.41
C ARG A 726 -10.54 -15.31 18.59
N VAL A 727 -10.58 -14.41 17.61
CA VAL A 727 -11.45 -13.22 17.59
C VAL A 727 -12.74 -13.48 16.82
N PRO A 728 -13.84 -12.76 17.10
CA PRO A 728 -15.04 -12.83 16.27
C PRO A 728 -14.75 -12.46 14.81
N ARG A 729 -15.37 -13.18 13.88
CA ARG A 729 -15.32 -12.96 12.43
C ARG A 729 -16.66 -12.41 11.95
N SER A 730 -16.73 -11.81 10.76
CA SER A 730 -18.00 -11.41 10.12
C SER A 730 -18.98 -10.69 11.09
N ASP A 731 -20.12 -11.32 11.44
CA ASP A 731 -21.13 -10.77 12.36
C ASP A 731 -20.97 -11.22 13.83
N GLY A 732 -19.96 -12.06 14.10
CA GLY A 732 -19.59 -12.57 15.41
C GLY A 732 -20.51 -13.64 15.99
N LYS A 733 -21.38 -14.27 15.19
CA LYS A 733 -22.39 -15.24 15.68
C LYS A 733 -22.16 -16.65 15.15
N ALA A 734 -22.69 -17.64 15.88
CA ALA A 734 -22.62 -19.06 15.51
C ALA A 734 -21.19 -19.50 15.15
N GLY A 735 -20.96 -19.98 13.91
CA GLY A 735 -19.65 -20.40 13.43
C GLY A 735 -18.62 -19.27 13.38
N ASP A 736 -19.05 -18.02 13.27
CA ASP A 736 -18.19 -16.82 13.22
C ASP A 736 -17.85 -16.25 14.61
N ALA A 737 -18.36 -16.84 15.69
CA ALA A 737 -18.01 -16.44 17.05
C ALA A 737 -16.55 -16.77 17.39
N SER A 738 -16.02 -16.09 18.41
CA SER A 738 -14.73 -16.45 19.03
C SER A 738 -14.82 -17.84 19.68
N LEU A 739 -13.86 -18.73 19.38
CA LEU A 739 -13.82 -20.07 19.98
C LEU A 739 -13.75 -20.01 21.51
N LEU A 740 -12.91 -19.13 22.06
CA LEU A 740 -12.75 -19.01 23.52
C LEU A 740 -14.02 -18.48 24.18
N ARG A 741 -14.68 -17.46 23.61
CA ARG A 741 -15.95 -16.95 24.16
C ARG A 741 -17.09 -17.96 24.04
N ALA A 742 -17.11 -18.75 22.97
CA ALA A 742 -18.09 -19.81 22.78
C ALA A 742 -17.91 -20.94 23.81
N LEU A 743 -16.66 -21.36 24.05
CA LEU A 743 -16.33 -22.31 25.12
C LEU A 743 -16.69 -21.76 26.50
N ALA A 744 -16.34 -20.50 26.79
CA ALA A 744 -16.68 -19.84 28.05
C ALA A 744 -18.20 -19.81 28.28
N SER A 745 -18.97 -19.48 27.24
CA SER A 745 -20.44 -19.42 27.32
C SER A 745 -21.07 -20.79 27.58
N ASP A 746 -20.66 -21.84 26.86
CA ASP A 746 -21.16 -23.20 27.04
C ASP A 746 -20.76 -23.81 28.39
N LEU A 747 -19.61 -23.40 28.92
CA LEU A 747 -19.12 -23.80 30.25
C LEU A 747 -19.66 -22.91 31.37
N HIS A 748 -20.55 -21.96 31.06
CA HIS A 748 -21.17 -21.02 31.99
C HIS A 748 -20.15 -20.17 32.78
N LEU A 749 -19.02 -19.84 32.16
CA LEU A 749 -18.05 -18.89 32.72
C LEU A 749 -18.57 -17.47 32.55
N THR A 750 -18.51 -16.66 33.61
CA THR A 750 -18.98 -15.27 33.57
C THR A 750 -17.94 -14.28 33.02
N ILE A 751 -16.69 -14.72 32.85
CA ILE A 751 -15.59 -13.89 32.33
C ILE A 751 -15.60 -13.80 30.81
N ASP A 752 -15.20 -12.66 30.26
CA ASP A 752 -14.83 -12.57 28.84
C ASP A 752 -13.34 -12.95 28.68
N PRO A 753 -12.99 -14.10 28.09
CA PRO A 753 -11.61 -14.55 27.96
C PRO A 753 -10.74 -13.64 27.07
N LEU A 754 -11.34 -12.73 26.29
CA LEU A 754 -10.59 -11.75 25.48
C LEU A 754 -10.46 -10.38 26.16
N ASP A 755 -11.32 -10.06 27.13
CA ASP A 755 -11.42 -8.75 27.80
C ASP A 755 -11.69 -8.89 29.30
N CYS A 756 -10.77 -9.56 30.01
CA CYS A 756 -10.78 -9.63 31.47
C CYS A 756 -9.45 -9.18 32.07
N ASP A 757 -9.51 -8.84 33.37
CA ASP A 757 -8.34 -8.77 34.25
C ASP A 757 -7.84 -10.19 34.51
N MET A 758 -6.64 -10.49 34.00
CA MET A 758 -6.03 -11.80 34.09
C MET A 758 -5.73 -12.22 35.54
N THR A 759 -5.53 -11.27 36.45
CA THR A 759 -5.23 -11.56 37.87
C THR A 759 -6.48 -11.77 38.72
N GLY A 760 -7.66 -11.47 38.18
CA GLY A 760 -8.92 -11.64 38.89
C GLY A 760 -9.19 -13.10 39.26
N THR A 761 -9.83 -13.32 40.41
CA THR A 761 -10.21 -14.67 40.86
C THR A 761 -11.29 -15.25 39.94
N PRO A 762 -11.13 -16.49 39.43
CA PRO A 762 -12.08 -17.11 38.54
C PRO A 762 -13.34 -17.47 39.32
N PRO A 763 -14.51 -16.95 38.91
CA PRO A 763 -15.76 -17.18 39.64
C PRO A 763 -16.29 -18.61 39.49
N GLU A 764 -16.02 -19.26 38.36
CA GLU A 764 -16.42 -20.65 38.09
C GLU A 764 -15.23 -21.53 37.68
N LYS A 765 -15.28 -22.81 38.10
CA LYS A 765 -14.25 -23.83 37.79
C LYS A 765 -14.88 -25.14 37.29
N PRO A 766 -15.38 -25.19 36.05
CA PRO A 766 -16.02 -26.39 35.50
C PRO A 766 -15.06 -27.58 35.41
N ASP A 767 -15.54 -28.78 35.76
CA ASP A 767 -14.77 -30.03 35.77
C ASP A 767 -14.09 -30.35 34.42
N MET A 768 -14.71 -29.92 33.31
CA MET A 768 -14.16 -30.16 31.96
C MET A 768 -12.82 -29.45 31.71
N LEU A 769 -12.55 -28.36 32.42
CA LEU A 769 -11.30 -27.62 32.36
C LEU A 769 -10.30 -28.07 33.43
N ALA A 770 -10.71 -28.90 34.39
CA ALA A 770 -9.82 -29.39 35.43
C ALA A 770 -8.80 -30.38 34.86
N ASP A 771 -7.52 -30.06 35.03
CA ASP A 771 -6.37 -30.82 34.50
C ASP A 771 -5.34 -31.17 35.59
N GLY A 772 -5.69 -30.93 36.86
CA GLY A 772 -4.83 -31.20 38.01
C GLY A 772 -3.74 -30.15 38.25
N THR A 773 -3.68 -29.09 37.45
CA THR A 773 -2.80 -27.94 37.73
C THR A 773 -3.51 -26.90 38.59
N THR A 774 -2.73 -25.98 39.17
CA THR A 774 -3.25 -24.83 39.90
C THR A 774 -4.22 -24.02 39.02
N TRP A 775 -5.28 -23.53 39.66
CA TRP A 775 -6.33 -22.73 39.01
C TRP A 775 -6.74 -21.62 39.97
N ARG A 776 -6.08 -20.49 39.87
CA ARG A 776 -6.17 -19.38 40.80
C ARG A 776 -6.72 -18.11 40.17
N THR A 777 -6.46 -17.89 38.88
CA THR A 777 -6.72 -16.62 38.19
C THR A 777 -7.60 -16.80 36.95
N ASN A 778 -8.13 -15.71 36.42
CA ASN A 778 -8.76 -15.66 35.11
C ASN A 778 -7.76 -16.02 33.99
N GLY A 779 -6.48 -15.69 34.16
CA GLY A 779 -5.40 -16.14 33.28
C GLY A 779 -5.31 -17.66 33.18
N ASP A 780 -5.43 -18.37 34.31
CA ASP A 780 -5.47 -19.85 34.33
C ASP A 780 -6.71 -20.40 33.64
N THR A 781 -7.85 -19.70 33.78
CA THR A 781 -9.07 -20.06 33.05
C THR A 781 -8.86 -19.94 31.54
N ILE A 782 -8.24 -18.86 31.07
CA ILE A 782 -7.89 -18.67 29.65
C ILE A 782 -6.94 -19.77 29.18
N GLU A 783 -5.89 -20.07 29.95
CA GLU A 783 -4.97 -21.15 29.59
C GLU A 783 -5.69 -22.48 29.41
N LYS A 784 -6.60 -22.82 30.33
CA LYS A 784 -7.38 -24.06 30.27
C LYS A 784 -8.33 -24.07 29.08
N LEU A 785 -8.93 -22.92 28.73
CA LEU A 785 -9.73 -22.75 27.50
C LEU A 785 -8.90 -22.97 26.24
N GLU A 786 -7.65 -22.50 26.21
CA GLU A 786 -6.73 -22.74 25.09
C GLU A 786 -6.33 -24.22 24.99
N ARG A 787 -5.99 -24.85 26.13
CA ARG A 787 -5.65 -26.29 26.18
C ARG A 787 -6.82 -27.16 25.72
N ILE A 788 -8.05 -26.88 26.17
CA ILE A 788 -9.21 -27.65 25.71
C ILE A 788 -9.49 -27.39 24.22
N SER A 789 -9.24 -26.18 23.70
CA SER A 789 -9.37 -25.87 22.27
C SER A 789 -8.43 -26.75 21.43
N GLN A 790 -7.16 -26.85 21.84
CA GLN A 790 -6.18 -27.75 21.19
C GLN A 790 -6.64 -29.21 21.27
N GLN A 791 -7.07 -29.69 22.44
CA GLN A 791 -7.54 -31.05 22.62
C GLN A 791 -8.79 -31.38 21.78
N LEU A 792 -9.73 -30.44 21.64
CA LEU A 792 -10.95 -30.62 20.83
C LEU A 792 -10.65 -30.72 19.33
N LEU A 793 -9.53 -30.15 18.87
CA LEU A 793 -9.08 -30.29 17.48
C LEU A 793 -8.16 -31.51 17.27
N ASP A 794 -7.35 -31.88 18.28
CA ASP A 794 -6.46 -33.04 18.22
C ASP A 794 -7.16 -34.38 18.44
N SER A 795 -8.29 -34.39 19.15
CA SER A 795 -8.99 -35.60 19.58
C SER A 795 -10.47 -35.55 19.27
N GLU A 796 -11.12 -36.72 19.15
CA GLU A 796 -12.59 -36.84 18.99
C GLU A 796 -13.38 -36.52 20.28
N LYS A 797 -12.87 -35.61 21.13
CA LYS A 797 -13.59 -35.11 22.29
C LYS A 797 -14.81 -34.30 21.82
N ARG A 798 -15.91 -34.43 22.54
CA ARG A 798 -17.13 -33.66 22.25
C ARG A 798 -17.03 -32.24 22.80
N PRO A 799 -17.51 -31.23 22.07
CA PRO A 799 -17.63 -29.87 22.59
C PRO A 799 -18.53 -29.81 23.83
N PRO A 800 -18.30 -28.84 24.75
CA PRO A 800 -19.13 -28.67 25.94
C PRO A 800 -20.59 -28.30 25.65
N GLY A 801 -20.87 -27.65 24.52
CA GLY A 801 -22.21 -27.21 24.18
C GLY A 801 -22.38 -26.74 22.73
N PRO A 802 -23.56 -26.19 22.38
CA PRO A 802 -23.91 -25.84 21.01
C PRO A 802 -23.12 -24.65 20.45
N MET A 803 -22.68 -23.70 21.28
CA MET A 803 -21.95 -22.52 20.80
C MET A 803 -20.55 -22.89 20.31
N SER A 804 -19.80 -23.60 21.15
CA SER A 804 -18.47 -24.13 20.83
C SER A 804 -18.53 -25.17 19.71
N ALA A 805 -19.58 -26.00 19.66
CA ALA A 805 -19.79 -26.94 18.56
C ALA A 805 -19.92 -26.25 17.20
N ALA A 806 -20.62 -25.10 17.14
CA ALA A 806 -20.77 -24.34 15.90
C ALA A 806 -19.42 -23.80 15.40
N VAL A 807 -18.61 -23.21 16.29
CA VAL A 807 -17.27 -22.69 15.93
C VAL A 807 -16.31 -23.81 15.55
N LEU A 808 -16.30 -24.93 16.27
CA LEU A 808 -15.45 -26.08 15.93
C LEU A 808 -15.84 -26.71 14.59
N THR A 809 -17.14 -26.77 14.29
CA THR A 809 -17.61 -27.21 12.97
C THR A 809 -17.06 -26.28 11.89
N GLU A 810 -17.17 -24.96 12.07
CA GLU A 810 -16.60 -23.97 11.15
C GLU A 810 -15.08 -24.14 10.97
N ILE A 811 -14.35 -24.36 12.07
CA ILE A 811 -12.91 -24.64 12.01
C ILE A 811 -12.61 -25.86 11.15
N GLN A 812 -13.33 -26.96 11.41
CA GLN A 812 -13.10 -28.25 10.75
C GLN A 812 -13.53 -28.26 9.28
N THR A 813 -14.65 -27.61 8.93
CA THR A 813 -15.20 -27.65 7.57
C THR A 813 -14.61 -26.59 6.66
N ASN A 814 -14.32 -25.40 7.18
CA ASN A 814 -14.01 -24.23 6.35
C ASN A 814 -12.63 -23.63 6.66
N ILE A 815 -12.28 -23.38 7.93
CA ILE A 815 -10.99 -22.72 8.24
C ILE A 815 -9.81 -23.62 7.89
N LEU A 816 -9.81 -24.87 8.38
CA LEU A 816 -8.74 -25.83 8.08
C LEU A 816 -8.65 -26.13 6.59
N SER A 817 -9.77 -26.38 5.92
CA SER A 817 -9.79 -26.64 4.48
C SER A 817 -9.25 -25.46 3.66
N THR A 818 -9.55 -24.23 4.08
CA THR A 818 -9.02 -23.01 3.46
C THR A 818 -7.51 -22.88 3.67
N VAL A 819 -7.01 -23.10 4.89
CA VAL A 819 -5.56 -23.07 5.20
C VAL A 819 -4.81 -24.16 4.42
N GLN A 820 -5.36 -25.37 4.33
CA GLN A 820 -4.77 -26.48 3.56
C GLN A 820 -4.70 -26.18 2.06
N ALA A 821 -5.62 -25.40 1.52
CA ALA A 821 -5.65 -25.03 0.11
C ALA A 821 -4.62 -23.94 -0.26
N CYS A 822 -4.17 -23.13 0.71
CA CYS A 822 -3.32 -21.96 0.48
C CYS A 822 -2.04 -22.27 -0.30
N GLY A 823 -1.22 -23.22 0.13
CA GLY A 823 0.05 -23.54 -0.53
C GLY A 823 -0.13 -23.99 -1.99
N ALA A 824 -1.08 -24.88 -2.25
CA ALA A 824 -1.36 -25.31 -3.62
C ALA A 824 -1.91 -24.16 -4.49
N ALA A 825 -2.72 -23.27 -3.92
CA ALA A 825 -3.25 -22.10 -4.61
C ALA A 825 -2.15 -21.08 -4.95
N GLU A 826 -1.22 -20.81 -4.03
CA GLU A 826 -0.03 -19.97 -4.23
C GLU A 826 0.79 -20.44 -5.43
N GLY A 827 1.18 -21.73 -5.46
CA GLY A 827 1.95 -22.31 -6.55
C GLY A 827 1.20 -22.26 -7.89
N LYS A 828 -0.09 -22.61 -7.88
CA LYS A 828 -0.94 -22.57 -9.09
C LYS A 828 -1.06 -21.14 -9.65
N ALA A 829 -1.23 -20.14 -8.79
CA ALA A 829 -1.35 -18.75 -9.19
C ALA A 829 -0.06 -18.22 -9.82
N LEU A 830 1.10 -18.57 -9.26
CA LEU A 830 2.41 -18.26 -9.85
C LEU A 830 2.54 -18.85 -11.27
N LEU A 831 2.21 -20.14 -11.44
CA LEU A 831 2.25 -20.81 -12.75
C LEU A 831 1.24 -20.21 -13.74
N THR A 832 0.09 -19.76 -13.25
CA THR A 832 -0.92 -19.05 -14.05
C THR A 832 -0.36 -17.73 -14.58
N ALA A 833 0.27 -16.93 -13.71
CA ALA A 833 0.91 -15.68 -14.08
C ALA A 833 2.08 -15.89 -15.07
N LEU A 834 2.95 -16.87 -14.82
CA LEU A 834 4.05 -17.26 -15.73
C LEU A 834 3.56 -17.89 -17.04
N SER A 835 2.28 -18.21 -17.14
CA SER A 835 1.61 -18.61 -18.38
C SER A 835 0.96 -17.44 -19.12
N GLY A 836 1.21 -16.20 -18.68
CA GLY A 836 0.65 -15.01 -19.28
C GLY A 836 -0.87 -14.96 -19.17
N ARG A 837 -1.43 -15.50 -18.07
CA ARG A 837 -2.87 -15.57 -17.81
C ARG A 837 -3.29 -14.70 -16.62
N PHE A 838 -4.58 -14.41 -16.57
CA PHE A 838 -5.22 -13.66 -15.49
C PHE A 838 -5.12 -14.40 -14.16
N VAL A 839 -4.69 -13.69 -13.11
CA VAL A 839 -4.71 -14.16 -11.73
C VAL A 839 -5.89 -13.51 -11.01
N PRO A 840 -6.79 -14.31 -10.39
CA PRO A 840 -7.94 -13.76 -9.66
C PRO A 840 -7.53 -12.78 -8.56
N PRO A 841 -8.27 -11.66 -8.41
CA PRO A 841 -8.07 -10.73 -7.30
C PRO A 841 -8.61 -11.30 -5.97
N GLY A 842 -8.16 -10.71 -4.86
CA GLY A 842 -8.64 -11.02 -3.51
C GLY A 842 -8.47 -9.83 -2.55
N PRO A 843 -9.19 -9.77 -1.44
CA PRO A 843 -8.91 -8.77 -0.42
C PRO A 843 -7.60 -9.08 0.28
N SER A 844 -7.01 -8.07 0.91
CA SER A 844 -5.79 -8.18 1.73
C SER A 844 -6.06 -7.69 3.15
N GLY A 845 -5.22 -8.08 4.10
CA GLY A 845 -5.39 -7.75 5.52
C GLY A 845 -4.80 -8.79 6.47
N ALA A 846 -4.80 -8.50 7.77
CA ALA A 846 -4.36 -9.45 8.80
C ALA A 846 -5.46 -10.51 9.06
N PRO A 847 -5.25 -11.79 8.71
CA PRO A 847 -6.25 -12.84 8.90
C PRO A 847 -6.67 -12.97 10.37
N THR A 848 -5.71 -12.84 11.29
CA THR A 848 -5.96 -12.92 12.75
C THR A 848 -6.80 -11.79 13.32
N ARG A 849 -7.05 -10.74 12.55
CA ARG A 849 -7.93 -9.63 12.93
C ARG A 849 -9.39 -9.87 12.51
N GLY A 850 -9.78 -11.14 12.37
CA GLY A 850 -11.14 -11.57 12.02
C GLY A 850 -11.44 -11.52 10.52
N ARG A 851 -10.41 -11.47 9.67
CA ARG A 851 -10.51 -11.26 8.21
C ARG A 851 -10.30 -12.56 7.44
N MET A 852 -11.19 -13.54 7.61
CA MET A 852 -11.11 -14.81 6.87
C MET A 852 -11.31 -14.63 5.35
N ASP A 853 -11.91 -13.52 4.91
CA ASP A 853 -12.14 -13.19 3.50
C ASP A 853 -10.84 -13.09 2.67
N VAL A 854 -9.70 -12.81 3.32
CA VAL A 854 -8.38 -12.73 2.68
C VAL A 854 -7.80 -14.10 2.34
N LEU A 855 -8.39 -15.18 2.87
CA LEU A 855 -7.99 -16.56 2.58
C LEU A 855 -9.02 -17.24 1.65
N PRO A 856 -8.61 -18.19 0.79
CA PRO A 856 -7.24 -18.70 0.62
C PRO A 856 -6.33 -17.69 -0.08
N THR A 857 -5.01 -17.89 0.06
CA THR A 857 -3.98 -17.15 -0.66
C THR A 857 -3.80 -17.66 -2.10
N GLY A 858 -2.85 -17.12 -2.86
CA GLY A 858 -2.71 -17.32 -4.30
C GLY A 858 -3.53 -16.34 -5.13
N ARG A 859 -3.80 -15.12 -4.62
CA ARG A 859 -4.60 -14.09 -5.28
C ARG A 859 -3.78 -12.82 -5.56
N ASN A 860 -4.19 -12.07 -6.57
CA ASN A 860 -3.65 -10.75 -6.89
C ASN A 860 -4.35 -9.69 -6.07
N PHE A 861 -3.99 -9.58 -4.79
CA PHE A 861 -4.80 -8.80 -3.86
C PHE A 861 -5.01 -7.35 -4.27
N TYR A 862 -6.10 -6.75 -3.81
CA TYR A 862 -6.38 -5.32 -3.93
C TYR A 862 -6.31 -4.62 -2.58
N SER A 863 -6.23 -3.29 -2.62
CA SER A 863 -6.17 -2.42 -1.43
C SER A 863 -7.58 -2.04 -0.95
N VAL A 864 -7.80 -0.81 -0.47
CA VAL A 864 -9.12 -0.34 0.03
C VAL A 864 -9.57 0.90 -0.74
N ASP A 865 -10.89 1.16 -0.80
CA ASP A 865 -11.39 2.47 -1.28
C ASP A 865 -10.95 3.53 -0.26
N SER A 866 -9.95 4.30 -0.65
CA SER A 866 -9.29 5.27 0.21
C SER A 866 -10.24 6.40 0.67
N ARG A 867 -11.40 6.58 0.01
CA ARG A 867 -12.44 7.55 0.39
C ARG A 867 -13.36 7.07 1.50
N ALA A 868 -13.37 5.77 1.81
CA ALA A 868 -14.17 5.18 2.88
C ALA A 868 -13.40 5.06 4.22
N VAL A 869 -12.17 5.58 4.25
CA VAL A 869 -11.28 5.61 5.43
C VAL A 869 -11.29 7.02 6.02
N PRO A 870 -11.26 7.21 7.36
CA PRO A 870 -11.50 6.18 8.37
C PRO A 870 -12.94 5.69 8.36
N THR A 871 -13.14 4.39 8.62
CA THR A 871 -14.48 3.79 8.73
C THR A 871 -15.18 4.19 10.05
N PRO A 872 -16.51 4.07 10.17
CA PRO A 872 -17.20 4.29 11.44
C PRO A 872 -16.71 3.39 12.58
N THR A 873 -16.32 2.14 12.27
CA THR A 873 -15.75 1.21 13.25
C THR A 873 -14.36 1.65 13.70
N ALA A 874 -13.50 2.07 12.76
CA ALA A 874 -12.19 2.63 13.07
C ALA A 874 -12.31 3.90 13.92
N TRP A 875 -13.33 4.74 13.68
CA TRP A 875 -13.62 5.89 14.55
C TRP A 875 -13.93 5.49 16.00
N ALA A 876 -14.77 4.48 16.20
CA ALA A 876 -15.10 4.01 17.56
C ALA A 876 -13.86 3.48 18.29
N LEU A 877 -12.99 2.75 17.59
CA LEU A 877 -11.74 2.23 18.11
C LEU A 877 -10.73 3.36 18.40
N GLY A 878 -10.52 4.27 17.45
CA GLY A 878 -9.65 5.44 17.62
C GLY A 878 -10.08 6.33 18.79
N TRP A 879 -11.39 6.52 18.99
CA TRP A 879 -11.93 7.23 20.15
C TRP A 879 -11.62 6.51 21.47
N LYS A 880 -11.86 5.19 21.55
CA LYS A 880 -11.54 4.38 22.73
C LYS A 880 -10.03 4.43 23.03
N SER A 881 -9.18 4.22 22.03
CA SER A 881 -7.73 4.25 22.17
C SER A 881 -7.21 5.62 22.60
N ALA A 882 -7.70 6.71 22.00
CA ALA A 882 -7.31 8.06 22.41
C ALA A 882 -7.65 8.34 23.87
N ASN A 883 -8.83 7.94 24.35
CA ASN A 883 -9.20 8.15 25.75
C ASN A 883 -8.36 7.31 26.72
N LEU A 884 -8.09 6.04 26.42
CA LEU A 884 -7.20 5.20 27.23
C LEU A 884 -5.78 5.77 27.28
N LEU A 885 -5.27 6.28 26.16
CA LEU A 885 -3.95 6.90 26.08
C LEU A 885 -3.87 8.14 26.97
N ILE A 886 -4.88 9.00 26.90
CA ILE A 886 -4.96 10.21 27.69
C ILE A 886 -5.07 9.89 29.18
N GLU A 887 -5.91 8.92 29.54
CA GLU A 887 -6.07 8.48 30.92
C GLU A 887 -4.76 7.92 31.48
N LYS A 888 -4.06 7.07 30.71
CA LYS A 888 -2.74 6.56 31.09
C LYS A 888 -1.74 7.69 31.31
N HIS A 889 -1.68 8.65 30.38
CA HIS A 889 -0.80 9.81 30.51
C HIS A 889 -1.11 10.65 31.76
N LEU A 890 -2.40 10.89 32.03
CA LEU A 890 -2.85 11.63 33.22
C LEU A 890 -2.48 10.90 34.52
N GLN A 891 -2.63 9.57 34.55
CA GLN A 891 -2.23 8.75 35.71
C GLN A 891 -0.72 8.80 35.95
N ASP A 892 0.08 8.76 34.89
CA ASP A 892 1.54 8.73 34.99
C ASP A 892 2.16 10.11 35.29
N HIS A 893 1.56 11.19 34.78
CA HIS A 893 2.17 12.53 34.78
C HIS A 893 1.38 13.60 35.54
N GLY A 894 0.13 13.32 35.93
CA GLY A 894 -0.68 14.20 36.78
C GLY A 894 -1.35 15.38 36.07
N ASP A 895 -1.15 15.57 34.76
CA ASP A 895 -1.89 16.54 33.93
C ASP A 895 -2.19 15.95 32.54
N TRP A 896 -3.14 16.57 31.83
CA TRP A 896 -3.50 16.21 30.47
C TRP A 896 -2.37 16.55 29.49
N PRO A 897 -2.14 15.72 28.48
CA PRO A 897 -1.20 16.06 27.43
C PRO A 897 -1.70 17.27 26.62
N ARG A 898 -0.78 18.16 26.22
CA ARG A 898 -1.04 19.33 25.38
C ARG A 898 -0.66 19.10 23.92
N SER A 899 0.33 18.25 23.67
CA SER A 899 0.80 17.97 22.32
C SER A 899 1.42 16.59 22.18
N MET A 900 1.08 15.90 21.10
CA MET A 900 1.60 14.56 20.80
C MET A 900 2.05 14.46 19.36
N LEU A 901 3.08 13.64 19.12
CA LEU A 901 3.44 13.19 17.78
C LEU A 901 2.81 11.81 17.53
N VAL A 902 1.98 11.70 16.51
CA VAL A 902 1.35 10.44 16.08
C VAL A 902 1.94 10.03 14.74
N THR A 903 2.37 8.78 14.61
CA THR A 903 2.82 8.21 13.33
C THR A 903 1.66 7.55 12.59
N ALA A 904 1.66 7.61 11.26
CA ALA A 904 0.66 6.94 10.43
C ALA A 904 1.30 6.23 9.22
N TRP A 905 1.05 4.94 9.13
CA TRP A 905 1.53 4.08 8.05
C TRP A 905 0.39 3.70 7.10
N GLY A 906 0.66 3.70 5.79
CA GLY A 906 -0.38 3.36 4.81
C GLY A 906 -0.86 1.92 4.99
N THR A 907 0.05 0.97 5.24
CA THR A 907 -0.30 -0.45 5.43
C THR A 907 -1.20 -0.69 6.65
N ALA A 908 -0.91 -0.03 7.78
CA ALA A 908 -1.74 -0.13 8.99
C ALA A 908 -3.15 0.43 8.74
N ASN A 909 -3.27 1.59 8.09
CA ASN A 909 -4.58 2.19 7.79
C ASN A 909 -5.38 1.38 6.74
N MET A 910 -4.73 0.64 5.85
CA MET A 910 -5.39 -0.32 4.95
C MET A 910 -5.94 -1.54 5.71
N ARG A 911 -5.18 -2.08 6.68
CA ARG A 911 -5.62 -3.23 7.49
C ARG A 911 -6.75 -2.90 8.45
N THR A 912 -6.72 -1.70 9.02
CA THR A 912 -7.64 -1.31 10.10
C THR A 912 -8.86 -0.53 9.63
N GLY A 913 -8.83 0.00 8.41
CA GLY A 913 -9.83 0.96 7.95
C GLY A 913 -9.66 2.33 8.60
N GLY A 914 -8.48 2.67 9.12
CA GLY A 914 -8.10 4.04 9.49
C GLY A 914 -7.88 4.33 10.98
N ASP A 915 -7.45 3.35 11.79
CA ASP A 915 -7.33 3.50 13.25
C ASP A 915 -6.41 4.66 13.67
N ASP A 916 -5.25 4.82 13.03
CA ASP A 916 -4.29 5.90 13.35
C ASP A 916 -4.90 7.29 13.13
N ILE A 917 -5.59 7.46 11.99
CA ILE A 917 -6.23 8.73 11.63
C ILE A 917 -7.43 9.00 12.53
N ALA A 918 -8.20 7.98 12.86
CA ALA A 918 -9.28 8.09 13.84
C ALA A 918 -8.75 8.50 15.23
N GLN A 919 -7.65 7.90 15.69
CA GLN A 919 -7.00 8.24 16.95
C GLN A 919 -6.51 9.70 16.94
N ALA A 920 -5.82 10.12 15.87
CA ALA A 920 -5.35 11.51 15.72
C ALA A 920 -6.51 12.53 15.75
N LEU A 921 -7.60 12.26 15.03
CA LEU A 921 -8.80 13.12 15.03
C LEU A 921 -9.48 13.14 16.42
N ALA A 922 -9.57 11.99 17.10
CA ALA A 922 -10.12 11.89 18.44
C ALA A 922 -9.31 12.68 19.48
N LEU A 923 -7.97 12.64 19.41
CA LEU A 923 -7.08 13.44 20.27
C LEU A 923 -7.38 14.96 20.13
N MET A 924 -7.57 15.44 18.89
CA MET A 924 -7.94 16.83 18.58
C MET A 924 -9.39 17.19 18.97
N GLY A 925 -10.24 16.20 19.23
CA GLY A 925 -11.66 16.40 19.48
C GLY A 925 -12.46 16.69 18.20
N VAL A 926 -12.11 16.01 17.11
CA VAL A 926 -12.75 16.13 15.79
C VAL A 926 -13.30 14.78 15.36
N LYS A 927 -14.55 14.75 14.89
CA LYS A 927 -15.24 13.53 14.44
C LYS A 927 -15.44 13.57 12.91
N PRO A 928 -15.02 12.56 12.13
CA PRO A 928 -15.36 12.48 10.71
C PRO A 928 -16.87 12.39 10.47
N THR A 929 -17.33 12.86 9.31
CA THR A 929 -18.71 12.66 8.82
C THR A 929 -18.71 11.76 7.60
N TRP A 930 -19.78 10.96 7.45
CA TRP A 930 -19.90 9.98 6.38
C TRP A 930 -21.21 10.14 5.61
N ASP A 931 -21.14 9.86 4.31
CA ASP A 931 -22.33 9.63 3.48
C ASP A 931 -23.05 8.35 3.93
N SER A 932 -24.38 8.42 4.05
CA SER A 932 -25.18 7.33 4.58
C SER A 932 -25.30 6.14 3.61
N ALA A 933 -25.19 6.38 2.30
CA ALA A 933 -25.38 5.36 1.28
C ALA A 933 -24.09 4.61 0.95
N ASN A 934 -22.98 5.32 0.80
CA ASN A 934 -21.71 4.75 0.33
C ASN A 934 -20.57 4.79 1.35
N ARG A 935 -20.83 5.25 2.58
CA ARG A 935 -19.86 5.31 3.71
C ARG A 935 -18.59 6.11 3.42
N ARG A 936 -18.57 6.93 2.36
CA ARG A 936 -17.43 7.81 2.10
C ARG A 936 -17.37 8.92 3.13
N VAL A 937 -16.15 9.32 3.49
CA VAL A 937 -15.93 10.49 4.34
C VAL A 937 -16.27 11.75 3.57
N THR A 938 -17.17 12.55 4.11
CA THR A 938 -17.69 13.79 3.49
C THR A 938 -17.14 15.06 4.13
N GLY A 939 -16.57 14.95 5.33
CA GLY A 939 -16.08 16.08 6.11
C GLY A 939 -15.82 15.68 7.56
N PHE A 940 -15.95 16.65 8.47
CA PHE A 940 -15.76 16.46 9.90
C PHE A 940 -16.55 17.50 10.72
N ASP A 941 -16.82 17.15 11.97
CA ASP A 941 -17.39 18.03 12.99
C ASP A 941 -16.37 18.23 14.11
N VAL A 942 -16.13 19.49 14.51
CA VAL A 942 -15.33 19.79 15.70
C VAL A 942 -16.22 19.67 16.93
N LEU A 943 -15.90 18.73 17.83
CA LEU A 943 -16.72 18.44 19.00
C LEU A 943 -16.66 19.61 20.00
N PRO A 944 -17.79 20.05 20.59
CA PRO A 944 -17.78 21.06 21.64
C PRO A 944 -16.99 20.63 22.87
N GLN A 945 -16.33 21.58 23.52
CA GLN A 945 -15.55 21.32 24.74
C GLN A 945 -16.36 20.63 25.85
N SER A 946 -17.65 20.98 25.99
CA SER A 946 -18.55 20.36 26.97
C SER A 946 -18.80 18.87 26.71
N VAL A 947 -18.67 18.42 25.46
CA VAL A 947 -18.75 17.01 25.07
C VAL A 947 -17.40 16.32 25.24
N LEU A 948 -16.31 17.04 24.95
CA LEU A 948 -14.95 16.50 25.02
C LEU A 948 -14.52 16.19 26.47
N GLY A 949 -14.90 17.04 27.43
CA GLY A 949 -14.62 16.83 28.86
C GLY A 949 -13.14 16.96 29.26
N ARG A 950 -12.29 17.38 28.32
CA ARG A 950 -10.84 17.58 28.47
C ARG A 950 -10.35 18.63 27.47
N PRO A 951 -9.11 19.12 27.60
CA PRO A 951 -8.47 19.94 26.58
C PRO A 951 -8.28 19.19 25.26
N ARG A 952 -8.21 19.95 24.16
CA ARG A 952 -7.80 19.45 22.85
C ARG A 952 -6.30 19.20 22.86
N ILE A 953 -5.87 18.11 22.24
CA ILE A 953 -4.45 17.78 22.11
C ILE A 953 -3.99 18.26 20.74
N ASP A 954 -2.92 19.05 20.72
CA ASP A 954 -2.31 19.54 19.48
C ASP A 954 -1.45 18.43 18.85
N VAL A 955 -2.00 17.78 17.82
CA VAL A 955 -1.41 16.59 17.18
C VAL A 955 -0.50 16.99 16.03
N THR A 956 0.73 16.49 16.05
CA THR A 956 1.62 16.47 14.89
C THR A 956 1.55 15.07 14.26
N LEU A 957 1.18 14.97 13.00
CA LEU A 957 1.09 13.71 12.27
C LEU A 957 2.37 13.48 11.44
N ARG A 958 3.07 12.39 11.73
CA ARG A 958 4.20 11.89 10.93
C ARG A 958 3.71 10.79 9.99
N ILE A 959 3.61 11.08 8.70
CA ILE A 959 3.17 10.11 7.69
C ILE A 959 4.37 9.42 7.01
N SER A 960 4.22 8.13 6.69
CA SER A 960 5.15 7.41 5.80
C SER A 960 5.05 7.89 4.34
N GLY A 961 6.10 7.66 3.54
CA GLY A 961 6.09 7.98 2.10
C GLY A 961 4.99 7.24 1.33
N PHE A 962 4.68 5.98 1.70
CA PHE A 962 3.56 5.26 1.10
C PHE A 962 2.19 5.82 1.53
N PHE A 963 2.04 6.27 2.78
CA PHE A 963 0.80 6.91 3.22
C PHE A 963 0.48 8.15 2.36
N ARG A 964 1.50 8.97 2.03
CA ARG A 964 1.37 10.09 1.09
C ARG A 964 0.84 9.64 -0.27
N ASP A 965 1.39 8.57 -0.81
CA ASP A 965 1.05 8.09 -2.16
C ASP A 965 -0.37 7.49 -2.21
N ALA A 966 -0.81 6.82 -1.15
CA ALA A 966 -2.09 6.10 -1.11
C ALA A 966 -3.27 6.91 -0.57
N PHE A 967 -3.02 7.89 0.32
CA PHE A 967 -4.06 8.58 1.09
C PHE A 967 -3.99 10.12 1.09
N PRO A 968 -3.87 10.78 -0.09
CA PRO A 968 -3.83 12.25 -0.16
C PRO A 968 -5.07 12.92 0.48
N GLN A 969 -6.24 12.30 0.39
CA GLN A 969 -7.47 12.78 1.01
C GLN A 969 -7.46 12.69 2.54
N LEU A 970 -6.78 11.71 3.14
CA LEU A 970 -6.65 11.64 4.60
C LEU A 970 -5.69 12.72 5.12
N ILE A 971 -4.66 13.03 4.35
CA ILE A 971 -3.78 14.18 4.64
C ILE A 971 -4.59 15.47 4.63
N ALA A 972 -5.40 15.67 3.59
CA ALA A 972 -6.26 16.85 3.49
C ALA A 972 -7.28 16.93 4.64
N LEU A 973 -7.85 15.79 5.07
CA LEU A 973 -8.76 15.69 6.20
C LEU A 973 -8.10 16.13 7.51
N VAL A 974 -6.91 15.59 7.82
CA VAL A 974 -6.19 15.91 9.06
C VAL A 974 -5.71 17.36 9.06
N ASP A 975 -5.15 17.87 7.96
CA ASP A 975 -4.73 19.28 7.86
C ASP A 975 -5.93 20.23 8.03
N SER A 976 -7.07 19.92 7.41
CA SER A 976 -8.29 20.73 7.55
C SER A 976 -8.85 20.69 8.97
N ALA A 977 -8.85 19.52 9.61
CA ALA A 977 -9.27 19.38 11.01
C ALA A 977 -8.35 20.15 11.96
N ALA A 978 -7.03 20.07 11.78
CA ALA A 978 -6.05 20.78 12.58
C ALA A 978 -6.22 22.31 12.46
N ARG A 979 -6.39 22.83 11.24
CA ARG A 979 -6.64 24.27 11.01
C ARG A 979 -7.94 24.74 11.64
N ALA A 980 -9.01 23.96 11.49
CA ALA A 980 -10.30 24.28 12.11
C ALA A 980 -10.18 24.37 13.64
N VAL A 981 -9.39 23.49 14.26
CA VAL A 981 -9.10 23.54 15.70
C VAL A 981 -8.22 24.73 16.08
N GLN A 982 -7.22 25.08 15.26
CA GLN A 982 -6.35 26.25 15.47
C GLN A 982 -7.09 27.59 15.34
N ASP A 983 -8.11 27.67 14.50
CA ASP A 983 -8.88 28.89 14.25
C ASP A 983 -9.96 29.14 15.33
N MET A 984 -10.17 28.20 16.26
CA MET A 984 -11.17 28.34 17.31
C MET A 984 -10.84 29.44 18.32
N ASP A 985 -11.87 30.14 18.79
CA ASP A 985 -11.74 31.07 19.91
C ASP A 985 -11.93 30.37 21.26
N GLU A 986 -10.96 29.53 21.61
CA GLU A 986 -10.91 28.81 22.89
C GLU A 986 -9.70 29.28 23.74
N PRO A 987 -9.80 29.23 25.09
CA PRO A 987 -8.69 29.53 25.99
C PRO A 987 -7.47 28.60 25.80
N ALA A 988 -6.28 29.07 26.16
CA ALA A 988 -5.02 28.34 25.91
C ALA A 988 -4.89 27.01 26.68
N ASP A 989 -5.46 26.91 27.88
CA ASP A 989 -5.54 25.70 28.70
C ASP A 989 -6.50 24.65 28.12
N ILE A 990 -7.45 25.09 27.28
CA ILE A 990 -8.42 24.23 26.59
C ILE A 990 -7.94 23.86 25.19
N ASN A 991 -7.35 24.80 24.46
CA ASN A 991 -6.91 24.63 23.09
C ASN A 991 -5.51 25.22 22.88
N PRO A 992 -4.45 24.42 23.16
CA PRO A 992 -3.07 24.88 22.98
C PRO A 992 -2.74 25.17 21.51
N ALA A 993 -3.37 24.47 20.56
CA ALA A 993 -3.15 24.69 19.12
C ALA A 993 -3.61 26.09 18.69
N ALA A 994 -4.79 26.52 19.13
CA ALA A 994 -5.31 27.86 18.84
C ALA A 994 -4.48 28.97 19.48
N ALA A 995 -4.03 28.77 20.73
CA ALA A 995 -3.15 29.72 21.40
C ALA A 995 -1.81 29.90 20.68
N ARG A 996 -1.19 28.80 20.22
CA ARG A 996 0.06 28.82 19.44
C ARG A 996 -0.13 29.48 18.08
N HIS A 997 -1.25 29.20 17.41
CA HIS A 997 -1.57 29.84 16.14
C HIS A 997 -1.73 31.36 16.31
N LYS A 998 -2.47 31.82 17.33
CA LYS A 998 -2.60 33.24 17.69
C LYS A 998 -1.25 33.90 18.02
N ALA A 999 -0.29 33.12 18.53
CA ALA A 999 1.08 33.58 18.81
C ALA A 999 2.00 33.59 17.56
N GLY A 1000 1.51 33.20 16.39
CA GLY A 1000 2.24 33.25 15.12
C GLY A 1000 3.00 31.96 14.76
N GLU A 1001 2.71 30.83 15.40
CA GLU A 1001 3.27 29.53 15.00
C GLU A 1001 2.74 29.08 13.62
N ASP A 1002 3.59 28.40 12.84
CA ASP A 1002 3.18 27.77 11.59
C ASP A 1002 2.04 26.76 11.83
N GLN A 1003 0.98 26.86 11.01
CA GLN A 1003 -0.22 26.03 11.13
C GLN A 1003 0.00 24.56 10.74
N THR A 1004 1.11 24.23 10.08
CA THR A 1004 1.39 22.88 9.57
C THR A 1004 1.39 21.85 10.70
N ARG A 1005 0.62 20.77 10.51
CA ARG A 1005 0.57 19.62 11.43
C ARG A 1005 0.87 18.27 10.78
N VAL A 1006 0.97 18.18 9.45
CA VAL A 1006 1.26 16.93 8.75
C VAL A 1006 2.64 16.99 8.09
N PHE A 1007 3.51 16.05 8.44
CA PHE A 1007 4.89 15.96 7.96
C PHE A 1007 5.21 14.57 7.41
N GLY A 1008 5.81 14.48 6.22
CA GLY A 1008 6.10 13.23 5.49
C GLY A 1008 7.54 13.16 4.97
N SER A 1009 7.91 12.08 4.27
CA SER A 1009 9.19 12.00 3.56
C SER A 1009 9.23 13.01 2.41
N LYS A 1010 10.42 13.33 1.86
CA LYS A 1010 10.55 14.16 0.64
C LYS A 1010 9.67 13.57 -0.49
N PRO A 1011 8.98 14.40 -1.29
CA PRO A 1011 8.28 13.91 -2.49
C PRO A 1011 9.18 13.02 -3.35
N GLY A 1012 8.67 11.87 -3.76
CA GLY A 1012 9.42 10.88 -4.56
C GLY A 1012 10.45 10.05 -3.78
N SER A 1013 10.58 10.22 -2.46
CA SER A 1013 11.37 9.36 -1.58
C SER A 1013 10.54 8.68 -0.48
N TYR A 1014 11.18 7.72 0.21
CA TYR A 1014 10.58 6.80 1.19
C TYR A 1014 11.57 6.51 2.33
N GLY A 1015 11.07 6.08 3.49
CA GLY A 1015 11.88 5.80 4.69
C GLY A 1015 12.11 7.01 5.60
N ALA A 1016 12.88 6.80 6.68
CA ALA A 1016 13.18 7.80 7.71
C ALA A 1016 14.68 8.11 7.89
N GLY A 1017 15.56 7.45 7.12
CA GLY A 1017 16.99 7.79 7.02
C GLY A 1017 17.91 7.20 8.08
N LEU A 1018 17.40 6.45 9.05
CA LEU A 1018 18.19 5.93 10.17
C LEU A 1018 18.97 4.65 9.83
N GLN A 1019 18.53 3.91 8.83
CA GLN A 1019 19.04 2.56 8.57
C GLN A 1019 20.50 2.52 8.16
N ALA A 1020 20.89 3.38 7.20
CA ALA A 1020 22.28 3.48 6.78
C ALA A 1020 23.23 3.85 7.95
N LEU A 1021 22.76 4.67 8.91
CA LEU A 1021 23.54 5.00 10.11
C LEU A 1021 23.81 3.76 10.95
N ILE A 1022 22.78 2.96 11.23
CA ILE A 1022 22.89 1.74 12.04
C ILE A 1022 23.72 0.65 11.34
N ASP A 1023 23.52 0.46 10.04
CA ASP A 1023 24.15 -0.62 9.27
C ASP A 1023 25.65 -0.38 9.05
N GLU A 1024 26.01 0.85 8.66
CA GLU A 1024 27.38 1.24 8.32
C GLU A 1024 28.15 1.82 9.53
N ARG A 1025 27.51 1.89 10.70
CA ARG A 1025 28.08 2.40 11.97
C ARG A 1025 28.57 3.84 11.90
N ILE A 1026 28.02 4.65 11.00
CA ILE A 1026 28.44 6.04 10.74
C ILE A 1026 27.73 7.04 11.65
N TRP A 1027 27.70 6.77 12.95
CA TRP A 1027 27.12 7.66 13.97
C TRP A 1027 28.00 7.66 15.23
N ALA A 1028 28.10 8.82 15.87
CA ALA A 1028 28.82 9.03 17.11
C ALA A 1028 27.87 9.01 18.31
N ASP A 1029 26.75 9.73 18.21
CA ASP A 1029 25.78 9.85 19.31
C ASP A 1029 24.34 9.99 18.81
N LYS A 1030 23.39 10.14 19.75
CA LYS A 1030 21.95 10.19 19.46
C LYS A 1030 21.56 11.37 18.55
N SER A 1031 22.34 12.46 18.53
CA SER A 1031 22.04 13.63 17.70
C SER A 1031 22.15 13.36 16.21
N ASP A 1032 22.96 12.39 15.78
CA ASP A 1032 23.06 11.97 14.38
C ASP A 1032 21.73 11.36 13.88
N PHE A 1033 21.07 10.55 14.72
CA PHE A 1033 19.73 10.01 14.40
C PHE A 1033 18.68 11.11 14.35
N ALA A 1034 18.76 12.08 15.26
CA ALA A 1034 17.88 13.25 15.26
C ALA A 1034 18.03 14.05 13.95
N GLU A 1035 19.27 14.30 13.53
CA GLU A 1035 19.59 15.04 12.31
C GLU A 1035 19.04 14.30 11.07
N ALA A 1036 19.29 13.00 10.96
CA ALA A 1036 18.78 12.19 9.86
C ALA A 1036 17.24 12.19 9.83
N TYR A 1037 16.58 11.99 10.98
CA TYR A 1037 15.13 12.00 11.06
C TYR A 1037 14.53 13.35 10.64
N LEU A 1038 15.15 14.47 11.05
CA LEU A 1038 14.73 15.82 10.66
C LEU A 1038 14.95 16.06 9.17
N GLU A 1039 16.08 15.64 8.60
CA GLU A 1039 16.38 15.84 7.18
C GLU A 1039 15.43 15.04 6.28
N TRP A 1040 15.12 13.80 6.64
CA TRP A 1040 14.24 12.93 5.87
C TRP A 1040 12.76 13.21 6.11
N GLY A 1041 12.39 13.71 7.30
CA GLY A 1041 11.00 13.80 7.74
C GLY A 1041 10.37 15.20 7.74
N SER A 1042 11.13 16.27 7.53
CA SER A 1042 10.63 17.64 7.69
C SER A 1042 9.91 18.24 6.47
N TYR A 1043 9.15 17.46 5.72
CA TYR A 1043 8.42 17.93 4.55
C TYR A 1043 6.93 18.08 4.88
N ALA A 1044 6.42 19.31 4.75
CA ALA A 1044 5.04 19.66 5.07
C ALA A 1044 4.06 19.21 3.99
N TYR A 1045 2.94 18.61 4.41
CA TYR A 1045 1.83 18.23 3.54
C TYR A 1045 0.51 18.86 4.02
N GLY A 1046 -0.36 19.23 3.10
CA GLY A 1046 -1.66 19.85 3.41
C GLY A 1046 -2.04 20.95 2.42
N LYS A 1047 -2.97 21.83 2.81
CA LYS A 1047 -3.43 22.94 1.95
C LYS A 1047 -2.26 23.84 1.54
N GLY A 1048 -1.97 23.90 0.24
CA GLY A 1048 -0.88 24.70 -0.33
C GLY A 1048 0.53 24.16 -0.04
N ALA A 1049 0.66 22.94 0.48
CA ALA A 1049 1.94 22.30 0.77
C ALA A 1049 1.97 20.87 0.22
N GLU A 1050 2.78 20.64 -0.80
CA GLU A 1050 2.95 19.36 -1.47
C GLU A 1050 4.35 18.78 -1.20
N GLY A 1051 4.71 18.66 0.09
CA GLY A 1051 6.03 18.23 0.51
C GLY A 1051 7.07 19.34 0.45
N ARG A 1052 6.70 20.57 0.84
CA ARG A 1052 7.64 21.68 0.99
C ARG A 1052 8.55 21.42 2.20
N LYS A 1053 9.88 21.57 2.05
CA LYS A 1053 10.81 21.48 3.18
C LYS A 1053 10.46 22.54 4.24
N ALA A 1054 10.15 22.10 5.45
CA ALA A 1054 9.57 22.88 6.54
C ALA A 1054 10.24 22.53 7.89
N ARG A 1055 11.56 22.37 7.87
CA ARG A 1055 12.37 21.96 9.03
C ARG A 1055 12.12 22.75 10.30
N LYS A 1056 12.15 24.08 10.25
CA LYS A 1056 11.89 24.93 11.42
C LYS A 1056 10.51 24.70 12.03
N ALA A 1057 9.48 24.52 11.19
CA ALA A 1057 8.13 24.23 11.66
C ALA A 1057 8.10 22.86 12.35
N PHE A 1058 8.74 21.85 11.76
CA PHE A 1058 8.80 20.52 12.35
C PHE A 1058 9.57 20.49 13.68
N GLU A 1059 10.73 21.14 13.76
CA GLU A 1059 11.50 21.29 15.00
C GLU A 1059 10.69 22.01 16.09
N ALA A 1060 9.90 23.04 15.73
CA ALA A 1060 9.00 23.71 16.66
C ALA A 1060 7.93 22.74 17.20
N ARG A 1061 7.36 21.88 16.35
CA ARG A 1061 6.42 20.84 16.79
C ARG A 1061 7.06 19.82 17.73
N LEU A 1062 8.22 19.30 17.35
CA LEU A 1062 8.93 18.28 18.13
C LEU A 1062 9.46 18.83 19.47
N SER A 1063 9.85 20.10 19.53
CA SER A 1063 10.26 20.74 20.80
C SER A 1063 9.11 20.93 21.79
N GLN A 1064 7.85 20.80 21.34
CA GLN A 1064 6.64 20.93 22.15
C GLN A 1064 5.95 19.60 22.43
N ALA A 1065 6.34 18.51 21.74
CA ALA A 1065 5.73 17.20 21.89
C ALA A 1065 5.98 16.65 23.30
N GLU A 1066 4.93 16.16 23.94
CA GLU A 1066 4.97 15.57 25.27
C GLU A 1066 5.00 14.04 25.23
N ALA A 1067 4.63 13.44 24.09
CA ALA A 1067 4.76 12.00 23.84
C ALA A 1067 4.87 11.68 22.34
N VAL A 1068 5.45 10.52 22.06
CA VAL A 1068 5.40 9.84 20.74
C VAL A 1068 4.38 8.71 20.83
N VAL A 1069 3.58 8.54 19.78
CA VAL A 1069 2.54 7.51 19.69
C VAL A 1069 2.73 6.72 18.39
N GLN A 1070 2.91 5.42 18.54
CA GLN A 1070 2.95 4.43 17.46
C GLN A 1070 1.94 3.32 17.78
N ASN A 1071 1.22 2.84 16.77
CA ASN A 1071 0.28 1.73 16.93
C ASN A 1071 0.81 0.47 16.22
N GLN A 1072 0.52 -0.70 16.78
CA GLN A 1072 0.70 -2.01 16.18
C GLN A 1072 -0.67 -2.68 16.02
N ASP A 1073 -1.01 -3.07 14.81
CA ASP A 1073 -2.38 -3.48 14.48
C ASP A 1073 -2.55 -4.99 14.22
N ASN A 1074 -1.48 -5.78 14.39
CA ASN A 1074 -1.45 -7.21 14.06
C ASN A 1074 -0.47 -8.00 14.96
N ARG A 1075 -0.49 -9.34 14.87
CA ARG A 1075 0.37 -10.25 15.68
C ARG A 1075 1.28 -11.15 14.85
N GLU A 1076 1.22 -11.05 13.53
CA GLU A 1076 2.07 -11.80 12.61
C GLU A 1076 3.53 -11.32 12.64
N HIS A 1077 3.77 -10.09 13.10
CA HIS A 1077 5.09 -9.56 13.43
C HIS A 1077 5.03 -8.66 14.67
N ASP A 1078 6.19 -8.44 15.30
CA ASP A 1078 6.37 -7.51 16.42
C ASP A 1078 7.40 -6.40 16.12
N ILE A 1079 7.64 -5.51 17.09
CA ILE A 1079 8.56 -4.38 16.96
C ILE A 1079 10.02 -4.78 16.71
N LEU A 1080 10.40 -6.02 17.01
CA LEU A 1080 11.75 -6.57 16.77
C LEU A 1080 11.78 -7.52 15.55
N ASP A 1081 10.79 -7.40 14.66
CA ASP A 1081 10.73 -8.10 13.37
C ASP A 1081 10.78 -7.16 12.15
N SER A 1082 10.53 -5.87 12.35
CA SER A 1082 10.59 -4.86 11.29
C SER A 1082 11.44 -3.67 11.72
N ASP A 1083 12.32 -3.23 10.82
CA ASP A 1083 13.16 -2.06 11.00
C ASP A 1083 12.36 -0.74 10.99
N ASP A 1084 11.18 -0.70 10.35
CA ASP A 1084 10.37 0.52 10.27
C ASP A 1084 9.97 1.07 11.66
N TYR A 1085 9.76 0.20 12.66
CA TYR A 1085 9.38 0.66 14.00
C TYR A 1085 10.46 1.56 14.62
N TYR A 1086 11.72 1.09 14.72
CA TYR A 1086 12.78 1.92 15.30
C TYR A 1086 13.09 3.14 14.43
N GLN A 1087 12.92 3.03 13.11
CA GLN A 1087 13.17 4.15 12.19
C GLN A 1087 12.18 5.31 12.43
N PHE A 1088 10.90 5.03 12.60
CA PHE A 1088 9.88 6.05 12.83
C PHE A 1088 9.76 6.44 14.32
N GLU A 1089 9.58 5.46 15.20
CA GLU A 1089 9.38 5.67 16.63
C GLU A 1089 10.70 6.07 17.32
N GLY A 1090 11.77 5.33 17.07
CA GLY A 1090 13.10 5.62 17.60
C GLY A 1090 13.69 6.91 17.04
N GLY A 1091 13.53 7.16 15.74
CA GLY A 1091 13.95 8.42 15.11
C GLY A 1091 13.22 9.65 15.68
N ALA A 1092 11.90 9.54 15.87
CA ALA A 1092 11.12 10.58 16.53
C ALA A 1092 11.59 10.85 17.97
N ALA A 1093 11.81 9.78 18.75
CA ALA A 1093 12.28 9.88 20.12
C ALA A 1093 13.67 10.53 20.20
N ALA A 1094 14.59 10.15 19.30
CA ALA A 1094 15.91 10.76 19.20
C ALA A 1094 15.82 12.26 18.87
N ALA A 1095 14.98 12.63 17.90
CA ALA A 1095 14.78 14.04 17.52
C ALA A 1095 14.19 14.88 18.66
N ILE A 1096 13.16 14.38 19.34
CA ILE A 1096 12.54 15.06 20.48
C ILE A 1096 13.53 15.20 21.63
N SER A 1097 14.25 14.12 21.97
CA SER A 1097 15.27 14.12 23.03
C SER A 1097 16.37 15.14 22.76
N ASN A 1098 16.87 15.19 21.53
CA ASN A 1098 17.89 16.14 21.11
C ASN A 1098 17.40 17.60 21.18
N LEU A 1099 16.17 17.88 20.71
CA LEU A 1099 15.62 19.25 20.68
C LEU A 1099 15.23 19.77 22.08
N GLN A 1100 14.78 18.89 22.98
CA GLN A 1100 14.30 19.28 24.30
C GLN A 1100 15.35 19.09 25.42
N GLY A 1101 16.43 18.34 25.15
CA GLY A 1101 17.42 17.95 26.16
C GLY A 1101 16.90 16.92 27.18
N GLN A 1102 15.73 16.32 26.93
CA GLN A 1102 15.13 15.30 27.80
C GLN A 1102 14.28 14.31 26.99
N ASN A 1103 14.23 13.06 27.44
CA ASN A 1103 13.37 12.05 26.84
C ASN A 1103 11.89 12.33 27.16
N ARG A 1104 11.01 11.91 26.25
CA ARG A 1104 9.56 11.91 26.45
C ARG A 1104 9.02 10.48 26.44
N PRO A 1105 7.87 10.22 27.08
CA PRO A 1105 7.15 8.97 26.96
C PRO A 1105 6.94 8.59 25.49
N ILE A 1106 7.17 7.31 25.21
CA ILE A 1106 6.90 6.70 23.92
C ILE A 1106 5.83 5.63 24.16
N TYR A 1107 4.67 5.80 23.55
CA TYR A 1107 3.55 4.87 23.67
C TYR A 1107 3.48 4.00 22.42
N HIS A 1108 3.56 2.69 22.64
CA HIS A 1108 3.38 1.66 21.63
C HIS A 1108 2.07 0.92 21.89
N ASN A 1109 1.01 1.33 21.19
CA ASN A 1109 -0.33 0.83 21.45
C ASN A 1109 -0.61 -0.44 20.64
N ASP A 1110 -1.24 -1.42 21.27
CA ASP A 1110 -1.65 -2.66 20.63
C ASP A 1110 -3.12 -2.57 20.21
N HIS A 1111 -3.35 -2.50 18.90
CA HIS A 1111 -4.65 -2.52 18.21
C HIS A 1111 -4.89 -3.84 17.49
N SER A 1112 -4.11 -4.89 17.77
CA SER A 1112 -4.27 -6.22 17.14
C SER A 1112 -5.60 -6.88 17.46
N ARG A 1113 -6.21 -6.52 18.60
CA ARG A 1113 -7.57 -6.93 18.98
C ARG A 1113 -8.51 -5.71 18.90
N PRO A 1114 -9.37 -5.60 17.87
CA PRO A 1114 -10.19 -4.41 17.64
C PRO A 1114 -11.07 -3.99 18.82
N GLU A 1115 -11.56 -4.93 19.62
CA GLU A 1115 -12.46 -4.63 20.75
C GLU A 1115 -11.70 -4.15 22.00
N ARG A 1116 -10.39 -4.41 22.09
CA ARG A 1116 -9.55 -4.13 23.27
C ARG A 1116 -8.21 -3.50 22.86
N PRO A 1117 -8.20 -2.21 22.48
CA PRO A 1117 -6.94 -1.48 22.34
C PRO A 1117 -6.21 -1.41 23.69
N VAL A 1118 -4.92 -1.71 23.71
CA VAL A 1118 -4.08 -1.66 24.92
C VAL A 1118 -3.00 -0.59 24.75
N ILE A 1119 -2.83 0.25 25.77
CA ILE A 1119 -1.82 1.31 25.78
C ILE A 1119 -0.64 0.83 26.62
N ARG A 1120 0.55 0.78 26.01
CA ARG A 1120 1.81 0.43 26.69
C ARG A 1120 2.87 1.46 26.39
N THR A 1121 3.87 1.54 27.26
CA THR A 1121 5.11 2.25 26.91
C THR A 1121 6.00 1.37 26.03
N LEU A 1122 6.91 1.97 25.28
CA LEU A 1122 7.90 1.22 24.49
C LEU A 1122 8.77 0.32 25.37
N ASP A 1123 9.20 0.78 26.56
CA ASP A 1123 9.94 -0.03 27.52
C ASP A 1123 9.17 -1.30 27.92
N ASP A 1124 7.86 -1.17 28.18
CA ASP A 1124 6.98 -2.29 28.54
C ASP A 1124 6.84 -3.32 27.42
N GLU A 1125 6.74 -2.86 26.17
CA GLU A 1125 6.59 -3.74 25.01
C GLU A 1125 7.91 -4.44 24.65
N ILE A 1126 9.05 -3.74 24.71
CA ILE A 1126 10.37 -4.34 24.48
C ILE A 1126 10.61 -5.51 25.46
N GLY A 1127 10.35 -5.32 26.76
CA GLY A 1127 10.48 -6.39 27.74
C GLY A 1127 9.60 -7.60 27.41
N ARG A 1128 8.36 -7.35 26.95
CA ARG A 1128 7.41 -8.41 26.55
C ARG A 1128 7.86 -9.16 25.33
N VAL A 1129 8.29 -8.48 24.28
CA VAL A 1129 8.74 -9.12 23.04
C VAL A 1129 10.02 -9.92 23.28
N VAL A 1130 10.96 -9.40 24.07
CA VAL A 1130 12.19 -10.12 24.42
C VAL A 1130 11.87 -11.47 25.07
N ARG A 1131 10.92 -11.51 26.00
CA ARG A 1131 10.58 -12.73 26.76
C ARG A 1131 9.58 -13.64 26.06
N SER A 1132 8.53 -13.09 25.48
CA SER A 1132 7.51 -13.90 24.81
C SER A 1132 8.03 -14.52 23.51
N ARG A 1133 8.98 -13.87 22.83
CA ARG A 1133 9.50 -14.33 21.53
C ARG A 1133 11.02 -14.43 21.44
N VAL A 1134 11.78 -13.34 21.62
CA VAL A 1134 13.23 -13.28 21.26
C VAL A 1134 14.01 -14.45 21.86
N VAL A 1135 13.88 -14.64 23.17
CA VAL A 1135 14.60 -15.66 23.92
C VAL A 1135 13.72 -16.85 24.30
N ASN A 1136 12.56 -16.98 23.65
CA ASN A 1136 11.65 -18.09 23.86
C ASN A 1136 12.15 -19.32 23.07
N PRO A 1137 12.46 -20.45 23.73
CA PRO A 1137 12.91 -21.68 23.07
C PRO A 1137 11.97 -22.14 21.96
N LYS A 1138 10.65 -21.97 22.13
CA LYS A 1138 9.66 -22.35 21.12
C LYS A 1138 9.84 -21.57 19.82
N TRP A 1139 10.10 -20.26 19.91
CA TRP A 1139 10.40 -19.44 18.73
C TRP A 1139 11.77 -19.80 18.13
N ILE A 1140 12.79 -19.96 18.97
CA ILE A 1140 14.16 -20.31 18.53
C ILE A 1140 14.14 -21.64 17.76
N ASP A 1141 13.51 -22.67 18.31
CA ASP A 1141 13.33 -23.97 17.65
C ASP A 1141 12.40 -23.87 16.44
N GLY A 1142 11.44 -22.94 16.49
CA GLY A 1142 10.63 -22.46 15.37
C GLY A 1142 11.48 -22.09 14.16
N VAL A 1143 12.34 -21.09 14.32
CA VAL A 1143 13.17 -20.55 13.24
C VAL A 1143 14.32 -21.50 12.87
N LYS A 1144 14.83 -22.32 13.78
CA LYS A 1144 15.87 -23.33 13.48
C LYS A 1144 15.48 -24.31 12.37
N ARG A 1145 14.18 -24.57 12.18
CA ARG A 1145 13.67 -25.40 11.08
C ARG A 1145 13.92 -24.81 9.68
N HIS A 1146 14.32 -23.54 9.59
CA HIS A 1146 14.45 -22.78 8.35
C HIS A 1146 15.90 -22.43 7.97
N GLY A 1147 16.89 -23.15 8.51
CA GLY A 1147 18.30 -23.06 8.10
C GLY A 1147 18.83 -21.62 8.02
N TYR A 1148 19.34 -21.23 6.85
CA TYR A 1148 19.92 -19.90 6.61
C TYR A 1148 18.96 -18.76 7.01
N LYS A 1149 17.68 -18.85 6.61
CA LYS A 1149 16.68 -17.81 6.92
C LYS A 1149 16.32 -17.81 8.40
N GLY A 1150 16.35 -18.97 9.06
CA GLY A 1150 16.20 -19.06 10.51
C GLY A 1150 17.29 -18.28 11.27
N ALA A 1151 18.55 -18.51 10.92
CA ALA A 1151 19.68 -17.78 11.48
C ALA A 1151 19.67 -16.27 11.11
N PHE A 1152 19.20 -15.93 9.91
CA PHE A 1152 18.91 -14.55 9.51
C PHE A 1152 17.93 -13.89 10.49
N GLU A 1153 16.80 -14.52 10.84
CA GLU A 1153 15.79 -13.91 11.72
C GLU A 1153 16.37 -13.57 13.10
N ILE A 1154 17.22 -14.45 13.64
CA ILE A 1154 17.94 -14.23 14.89
C ILE A 1154 18.83 -12.98 14.78
N ALA A 1155 19.63 -12.85 13.72
CA ALA A 1155 20.46 -11.67 13.50
C ALA A 1155 19.63 -10.39 13.32
N ALA A 1156 18.49 -10.45 12.63
CA ALA A 1156 17.56 -9.32 12.45
C ALA A 1156 17.16 -8.73 13.80
N THR A 1157 16.68 -9.62 14.67
CA THR A 1157 16.17 -9.27 15.99
C THR A 1157 17.23 -8.58 16.84
N VAL A 1158 18.49 -9.05 16.78
CA VAL A 1158 19.60 -8.43 17.52
C VAL A 1158 19.90 -7.02 16.97
N ASP A 1159 19.89 -6.85 15.65
CA ASP A 1159 20.10 -5.55 15.01
C ASP A 1159 18.99 -4.55 15.40
N TYR A 1160 17.73 -4.96 15.39
CA TYR A 1160 16.59 -4.08 15.72
C TYR A 1160 16.56 -3.75 17.22
N LEU A 1161 16.86 -4.72 18.08
CA LEU A 1161 17.02 -4.48 19.52
C LEU A 1161 18.13 -3.45 19.78
N PHE A 1162 19.28 -3.60 19.12
CA PHE A 1162 20.36 -2.62 19.20
C PHE A 1162 19.92 -1.23 18.72
N ALA A 1163 19.20 -1.15 17.61
CA ALA A 1163 18.75 0.13 17.05
C ALA A 1163 17.80 0.87 18.01
N PHE A 1164 16.89 0.16 18.68
CA PHE A 1164 16.08 0.75 19.76
C PHE A 1164 16.93 1.18 20.96
N ALA A 1165 17.93 0.40 21.35
CA ALA A 1165 18.86 0.80 22.41
C ALA A 1165 19.56 2.13 22.06
N ALA A 1166 20.05 2.27 20.84
CA ALA A 1166 20.77 3.44 20.36
C ALA A 1166 19.86 4.69 20.24
N THR A 1167 18.64 4.51 19.74
CA THR A 1167 17.73 5.63 19.44
C THR A 1167 16.93 6.10 20.68
N THR A 1168 16.39 5.17 21.47
CA THR A 1168 15.48 5.50 22.58
C THR A 1168 16.13 5.31 23.95
N GLY A 1169 16.96 4.28 24.11
CA GLY A 1169 17.47 3.83 25.40
C GLY A 1169 16.48 3.00 26.21
N ALA A 1170 15.37 2.54 25.58
CA ALA A 1170 14.37 1.68 26.20
C ALA A 1170 14.88 0.25 26.44
N VAL A 1171 15.88 -0.19 25.66
CA VAL A 1171 16.53 -1.49 25.86
C VAL A 1171 17.52 -1.40 27.02
N ARG A 1172 17.39 -2.30 27.99
CA ARG A 1172 18.21 -2.33 29.22
C ARG A 1172 19.25 -3.46 29.17
N ASN A 1173 20.26 -3.37 30.03
CA ASN A 1173 21.35 -4.37 30.11
C ASN A 1173 20.86 -5.82 30.21
N HIS A 1174 19.80 -6.08 30.99
CA HIS A 1174 19.29 -7.44 31.16
C HIS A 1174 18.63 -7.99 29.90
N HIS A 1175 18.14 -7.15 28.98
CA HIS A 1175 17.65 -7.60 27.67
C HIS A 1175 18.81 -8.16 26.83
N PHE A 1176 19.95 -7.46 26.79
CA PHE A 1176 21.13 -7.94 26.09
C PHE A 1176 21.76 -9.17 26.77
N ASP A 1177 21.74 -9.23 28.11
CA ASP A 1177 22.19 -10.43 28.83
C ASP A 1177 21.34 -11.65 28.39
N LEU A 1178 20.01 -11.53 28.34
CA LEU A 1178 19.12 -12.61 27.89
C LEU A 1178 19.43 -13.05 26.45
N VAL A 1179 19.67 -12.09 25.55
CA VAL A 1179 20.01 -12.36 24.14
C VAL A 1179 21.36 -13.06 24.00
N GLU A 1180 22.39 -12.61 24.72
CA GLU A 1180 23.70 -13.29 24.72
C GLU A 1180 23.58 -14.70 25.26
N GLU A 1181 22.79 -14.90 26.33
CA GLU A 1181 22.59 -16.22 26.90
C GLU A 1181 21.88 -17.18 25.93
N ALA A 1182 20.85 -16.70 25.24
CA ALA A 1182 20.05 -17.53 24.32
C ALA A 1182 20.76 -17.83 22.99
N PHE A 1183 21.58 -16.91 22.46
CA PHE A 1183 22.12 -17.03 21.11
C PHE A 1183 23.62 -17.35 21.04
N ILE A 1184 24.42 -16.95 22.05
CA ILE A 1184 25.88 -17.10 22.04
C ILE A 1184 26.37 -18.09 23.09
N LYS A 1185 25.84 -18.00 24.32
CA LYS A 1185 26.23 -18.89 25.42
C LYS A 1185 25.63 -20.30 25.26
N ASP A 1186 24.43 -20.40 24.73
CA ASP A 1186 23.81 -21.69 24.38
C ASP A 1186 24.52 -22.31 23.17
N ASP A 1187 25.25 -23.41 23.40
CA ASP A 1187 26.05 -24.06 22.38
C ASP A 1187 25.19 -24.55 21.20
N ALA A 1188 24.01 -25.12 21.46
CA ALA A 1188 23.15 -25.65 20.42
C ALA A 1188 22.64 -24.56 19.46
N THR A 1189 22.27 -23.39 19.98
CA THR A 1189 21.82 -22.26 19.16
C THR A 1189 22.98 -21.62 18.43
N ARG A 1190 24.11 -21.40 19.11
CA ARG A 1190 25.31 -20.83 18.47
C ARG A 1190 25.84 -21.71 17.34
N ASP A 1191 25.94 -23.02 17.56
CA ASP A 1191 26.46 -23.96 16.58
C ASP A 1191 25.49 -24.08 15.38
N PHE A 1192 24.17 -24.03 15.60
CA PHE A 1192 23.19 -23.91 14.52
C PHE A 1192 23.42 -22.66 13.65
N ILE A 1193 23.61 -21.49 14.27
CA ILE A 1193 23.83 -20.25 13.51
C ILE A 1193 25.14 -20.35 12.72
N ALA A 1194 26.20 -20.89 13.33
CA ALA A 1194 27.49 -21.11 12.67
C ALA A 1194 27.36 -21.99 11.42
N ASP A 1195 26.64 -23.12 11.54
CA ASP A 1195 26.49 -24.09 10.47
C ASP A 1195 25.55 -23.60 9.36
N ALA A 1196 24.44 -22.95 9.73
CA ALA A 1196 23.42 -22.52 8.78
C ALA A 1196 23.75 -21.18 8.10
N ASN A 1197 24.40 -20.26 8.80
CA ASN A 1197 24.71 -18.90 8.35
C ASN A 1197 25.87 -18.28 9.16
N ALA A 1198 27.09 -18.73 8.91
CA ALA A 1198 28.29 -18.22 9.58
C ALA A 1198 28.45 -16.67 9.55
N PRO A 1199 28.13 -15.97 8.43
CA PRO A 1199 28.11 -14.51 8.43
C PRO A 1199 27.16 -13.90 9.48
N ALA A 1200 25.96 -14.45 9.65
CA ALA A 1200 25.01 -13.98 10.66
C ALA A 1200 25.55 -14.15 12.09
N LEU A 1201 26.24 -15.25 12.42
CA LEU A 1201 26.86 -15.41 13.73
C LEU A 1201 27.89 -14.31 14.02
N LYS A 1202 28.74 -14.02 13.02
CA LYS A 1202 29.73 -12.95 13.11
C LYS A 1202 29.05 -11.59 13.28
N GLU A 1203 27.97 -11.33 12.55
CA GLU A 1203 27.20 -10.08 12.65
C GLU A 1203 26.57 -9.91 14.03
N ILE A 1204 25.99 -10.96 14.62
CA ILE A 1204 25.45 -10.94 15.99
C ILE A 1204 26.57 -10.60 16.98
N ALA A 1205 27.72 -11.28 16.90
CA ALA A 1205 28.86 -11.02 17.78
C ALA A 1205 29.36 -9.57 17.63
N GLN A 1206 29.44 -9.06 16.39
CA GLN A 1206 29.84 -7.68 16.15
C GLN A 1206 28.84 -6.68 16.73
N ARG A 1207 27.54 -6.93 16.62
CA ARG A 1207 26.51 -6.02 17.13
C ARG A 1207 26.48 -5.99 18.65
N LEU A 1208 26.63 -7.15 19.28
CA LEU A 1208 26.78 -7.26 20.72
C LEU A 1208 28.06 -6.58 21.23
N GLN A 1209 29.18 -6.72 20.51
CA GLN A 1209 30.41 -5.99 20.81
C GLN A 1209 30.22 -4.48 20.65
N GLU A 1210 29.54 -4.04 19.59
CA GLU A 1210 29.23 -2.62 19.39
C GLU A 1210 28.35 -2.06 20.53
N ALA A 1211 27.38 -2.83 21.02
CA ALA A 1211 26.56 -2.44 22.17
C ALA A 1211 27.43 -2.23 23.42
N ILE A 1212 28.44 -3.07 23.61
CA ILE A 1212 29.42 -2.95 24.71
C ILE A 1212 30.31 -1.73 24.53
N ASP A 1213 30.85 -1.52 23.33
CA ASP A 1213 31.81 -0.45 23.04
C ASP A 1213 31.16 0.94 23.10
N ARG A 1214 29.84 1.02 22.84
CA ARG A 1214 29.04 2.24 22.90
C ARG A 1214 28.31 2.44 24.22
N ASP A 1215 28.63 1.66 25.25
CA ASP A 1215 27.99 1.70 26.59
C ASP A 1215 26.46 1.51 26.57
N LEU A 1216 25.91 0.91 25.51
CA LEU A 1216 24.51 0.51 25.43
C LEU A 1216 24.23 -0.78 26.22
N TRP A 1217 25.27 -1.60 26.40
CA TRP A 1217 25.22 -2.82 27.18
C TRP A 1217 26.44 -2.98 28.08
N GLN A 1218 26.19 -3.16 29.38
CA GLN A 1218 27.18 -3.60 30.34
C GLN A 1218 26.87 -5.05 30.75
N PRO A 1219 27.62 -6.04 30.23
CA PRO A 1219 27.34 -7.45 30.49
C PRO A 1219 27.44 -7.80 31.96
N LYS A 1220 26.45 -8.51 32.48
CA LYS A 1220 26.49 -9.06 33.85
C LYS A 1220 27.57 -10.14 34.00
N SER A 1221 27.84 -10.90 32.94
CA SER A 1221 28.83 -11.97 32.94
C SER A 1221 30.20 -11.51 32.45
N ASN A 1222 31.24 -11.69 33.28
CA ASN A 1222 32.63 -11.43 32.90
C ASN A 1222 33.08 -12.26 31.67
N SER A 1223 32.45 -13.41 31.45
CA SER A 1223 32.77 -14.32 30.34
C SER A 1223 32.11 -13.96 29.01
N ALA A 1224 31.07 -13.10 29.01
CA ALA A 1224 30.37 -12.70 27.78
C ALA A 1224 31.31 -11.98 26.81
N ARG A 1225 32.11 -11.04 27.32
CA ARG A 1225 33.14 -10.33 26.53
C ARG A 1225 34.13 -11.28 25.87
N ALA A 1226 34.58 -12.30 26.60
CA ALA A 1226 35.54 -13.28 26.08
C ALA A 1226 34.92 -14.18 25.01
N ARG A 1227 33.66 -14.63 25.18
CA ARG A 1227 32.93 -15.41 24.16
C ARG A 1227 32.72 -14.61 22.89
N ILE A 1228 32.25 -13.37 23.00
CA ILE A 1228 32.00 -12.49 21.85
C ILE A 1228 33.32 -12.22 21.10
N ALA A 1229 34.39 -11.86 21.83
CA ALA A 1229 35.70 -11.64 21.22
C ALA A 1229 36.22 -12.88 20.48
N GLY A 1230 36.01 -14.09 21.04
CA GLY A 1230 36.41 -15.34 20.40
C GLY A 1230 35.69 -15.68 19.09
N LEU A 1231 34.50 -15.09 18.85
CA LEU A 1231 33.78 -15.22 17.58
C LEU A 1231 34.21 -14.20 16.52
N LEU A 1232 34.97 -13.16 16.94
CA LEU A 1232 35.44 -12.09 16.07
C LEU A 1232 36.90 -12.29 15.61
N THR A 1233 37.65 -13.15 16.31
CA THR A 1233 39.00 -13.60 15.96
C THR A 1233 38.96 -14.82 15.07
#